data_AF-A0A2S7F249-F1
#
_entry.id   AF-A0A2S7F249-F1
#
_cell.length_a   1.000
_cell.length_b   1.000
_cell.length_c   1.000
_cell.angle_alpha   90.00
_cell.angle_beta   90.00
_cell.angle_gamma   90.00
#
_symmetry.space_group_name_H-M   'P 1'
#
loop_
_entity.id
_entity.type
_entity.pdbx_description
1 polymer ?
#
loop_
_entity_poly.entity_id
_entity_poly.type
_entity_poly.pdbx_seq_one_letter_code
_entity_poly.pdbx_strand_id
1 'polypeptide(L)'
;MRCQWDRALFGREMGERTRMAYWVSRERYPSPEPGSCQDQDRGPAPNQAEQRVLGALGVVPQLADLGQLADTLAGSDAERAYLQRLLDEVQAAAPEAAGMHAQGPIDALNRVLLKLISAALLQDVHDFFFVPARREQLRESLRQRMRAGGGPFVVVAHSQGALIAYDVLREFEAEGCAVSLLLTLGAPLGLPVVRSMFKQWTGTPKLPFPACVKRWVNVAERRDPVALDDDLSDDIADAQGRFHNIAGSRINPDWQRNPHSGSGYLSIPEVRAEVRRAVGVGFDQPIAHPVLIKDLSDQLEAHAPNYRHEVLIELQRLPGEREPAQVKCDLVAALRELTQASTGLKGDVLDAAIELEDTLQRYVSARLTRFEIESLRDRYRGLSLKRLWRDAGKRALIYQSRSTVQADAAQVAYRALGSGIGWAVLDSGIAAAHPHFQQPGLAETVLAQWDCTQRGRARELRRGAGAGFAALDGNGHGTHVAGIIAGQCDAPLPGVAPATPLRFAGMAPQARLYGLKVLDDDGNGRDSWIIKGVQQAAEINERAGELVVHGVNLSLGGYFDAESYGCGFTPLCNELRRLWRQGVVVVIAAGNEGLAWLVQNDGQAYPLNLDLSIGDPANLEEALAVGSVHKSSPHSYGVSYFSSRGPTADGRHKPDLVAPGEKIVSAHHRYDVDDPSTWMVEMSGTSMAAAHVSGLIAAFLSVRREFIGFPDRVKQLLLEQCLDLQRDPYMQGRGLPSLMRMLGAT
;
A
#
# COMPACT_ATOMS: atom_id res chain seq x y z
N MET A 1 9.20 -14.86 6.06
CA MET A 1 9.89 -15.44 7.23
C MET A 1 9.13 -15.24 8.54
N ARG A 2 8.88 -14.03 9.08
CA ARG A 2 8.16 -13.90 10.37
C ARG A 2 6.77 -14.56 10.39
N CYS A 3 5.91 -14.24 9.43
CA CYS A 3 4.56 -14.82 9.37
C CYS A 3 4.57 -16.36 9.27
N GLN A 4 5.58 -16.91 8.61
CA GLN A 4 5.81 -18.34 8.50
C GLN A 4 6.24 -18.95 9.85
N TRP A 5 7.13 -18.29 10.59
CA TRP A 5 7.55 -18.69 11.93
C TRP A 5 6.41 -18.57 12.96
N ASP A 6 5.60 -17.51 12.87
CA ASP A 6 4.40 -17.34 13.69
C ASP A 6 3.41 -18.49 13.47
N ARG A 7 3.13 -18.82 12.20
CA ARG A 7 2.27 -19.96 11.86
C ARG A 7 2.89 -21.28 12.31
N ALA A 8 4.19 -21.46 12.17
CA ALA A 8 4.89 -22.64 12.64
C ALA A 8 4.82 -22.79 14.17
N LEU A 9 4.89 -21.71 14.94
CA LEU A 9 4.91 -21.77 16.40
C LEU A 9 3.52 -21.70 17.04
N PHE A 10 2.62 -20.88 16.49
CA PHE A 10 1.30 -20.59 17.07
C PHE A 10 0.11 -21.08 16.21
N GLY A 11 0.35 -21.51 14.97
CA GLY A 11 -0.70 -21.94 14.04
C GLY A 11 -1.40 -20.82 13.29
N ARG A 12 -1.03 -19.55 13.56
CA ARG A 12 -1.56 -18.34 12.92
C ARG A 12 -0.52 -17.22 12.98
N GLU A 13 -0.75 -16.16 12.23
CA GLU A 13 0.04 -14.93 12.35
C GLU A 13 -0.26 -14.23 13.68
N MET A 14 0.78 -13.80 14.37
CA MET A 14 0.66 -13.17 15.70
C MET A 14 0.78 -11.65 15.65
N GLY A 15 1.02 -11.09 14.46
CA GLY A 15 1.15 -9.66 14.23
C GLY A 15 2.25 -9.06 15.12
N GLU A 16 1.89 -8.10 15.95
CA GLU A 16 2.83 -7.39 16.83
C GLU A 16 3.20 -8.13 18.11
N ARG A 17 2.52 -9.25 18.43
CA ARG A 17 2.81 -10.02 19.64
C ARG A 17 4.17 -10.73 19.55
N THR A 18 4.70 -10.90 18.35
CA THR A 18 6.00 -11.49 18.08
C THR A 18 6.90 -10.51 17.34
N ARG A 19 8.21 -10.59 17.61
CA ARG A 19 9.25 -9.77 16.99
C ARG A 19 10.29 -10.69 16.38
N MET A 20 10.82 -10.32 15.21
CA MET A 20 11.90 -11.04 14.55
C MET A 20 13.15 -10.17 14.51
N ALA A 21 14.23 -10.65 15.13
CA ALA A 21 15.58 -10.16 14.86
C ALA A 21 16.11 -10.95 13.65
N TYR A 22 16.43 -10.25 12.57
CA TYR A 22 16.87 -10.87 11.32
C TYR A 22 18.04 -10.08 10.75
N TRP A 23 19.06 -10.81 10.31
CA TRP A 23 20.21 -10.27 9.59
C TRP A 23 20.58 -11.21 8.46
N VAL A 24 21.00 -10.65 7.34
CA VAL A 24 21.55 -11.40 6.20
C VAL A 24 22.62 -10.55 5.53
N SER A 25 23.75 -11.18 5.16
CA SER A 25 24.77 -10.49 4.36
C SER A 25 24.25 -10.24 2.95
N ARG A 26 24.00 -8.97 2.60
CA ARG A 26 23.56 -8.59 1.23
C ARG A 26 24.68 -8.64 0.19
N GLU A 27 25.93 -8.68 0.62
CA GLU A 27 27.07 -8.96 -0.27
C GLU A 27 27.04 -10.41 -0.74
N ARG A 28 26.67 -11.34 0.15
CA ARG A 28 26.64 -12.79 -0.11
C ARG A 28 25.30 -13.26 -0.69
N TYR A 29 24.20 -12.68 -0.20
CA TYR A 29 22.83 -12.98 -0.60
C TYR A 29 22.16 -11.70 -1.14
N PRO A 30 22.50 -11.28 -2.37
CA PRO A 30 22.08 -9.99 -2.92
C PRO A 30 20.59 -9.93 -3.20
N SER A 31 19.98 -11.06 -3.58
CA SER A 31 18.56 -11.14 -3.92
C SER A 31 17.77 -11.88 -2.83
N PRO A 32 16.66 -11.32 -2.33
CA PRO A 32 15.76 -12.04 -1.45
C PRO A 32 15.04 -13.16 -2.22
N GLU A 33 14.93 -14.34 -1.62
CA GLU A 33 14.16 -15.44 -2.20
C GLU A 33 12.65 -15.16 -2.15
N PRO A 34 11.89 -15.47 -3.21
CA PRO A 34 10.44 -15.33 -3.22
C PRO A 34 9.81 -16.37 -2.29
N GLY A 35 8.92 -15.94 -1.40
CA GLY A 35 8.21 -16.84 -0.49
C GLY A 35 6.92 -16.24 0.07
N SER A 36 5.93 -17.10 0.30
CA SER A 36 4.63 -16.80 0.90
C SER A 36 4.59 -17.21 2.38
N CYS A 37 3.64 -16.68 3.14
CA CYS A 37 3.41 -17.12 4.52
C CYS A 37 2.93 -18.57 4.65
N GLN A 38 2.58 -19.23 3.53
CA GLN A 38 2.19 -20.65 3.49
C GLN A 38 3.35 -21.58 3.13
N ASP A 39 4.50 -21.03 2.74
CA ASP A 39 5.63 -21.83 2.28
C ASP A 39 6.38 -22.44 3.48
N GLN A 40 6.86 -23.67 3.34
CA GLN A 40 7.84 -24.27 4.26
C GLN A 40 9.24 -23.79 3.89
N ASP A 41 10.19 -23.82 4.83
CA ASP A 41 11.59 -23.44 4.54
C ASP A 41 12.13 -24.37 3.45
N ARG A 42 12.22 -23.84 2.22
CA ARG A 42 13.05 -24.44 1.19
C ARG A 42 14.47 -24.12 1.62
N GLY A 43 15.23 -25.15 2.02
CA GLY A 43 16.67 -24.96 2.26
C GLY A 43 17.31 -24.30 1.03
N PRO A 44 18.39 -23.52 1.19
CA PRO A 44 19.06 -22.90 0.06
C PRO A 44 19.34 -23.99 -0.98
N ALA A 45 19.00 -23.73 -2.25
CA ALA A 45 19.43 -24.60 -3.33
C ALA A 45 20.96 -24.57 -3.29
N PRO A 46 21.63 -25.70 -3.00
CA PRO A 46 23.06 -25.67 -2.76
C PRO A 46 23.74 -25.08 -3.99
N ASN A 47 24.62 -24.10 -3.80
CA ASN A 47 25.40 -23.55 -4.89
C ASN A 47 26.29 -24.65 -5.52
N GLN A 48 26.84 -24.43 -6.71
CA GLN A 48 27.61 -25.49 -7.41
C GLN A 48 28.79 -26.04 -6.58
N ALA A 49 29.33 -25.27 -5.63
CA ALA A 49 30.37 -25.73 -4.71
C ALA A 49 29.79 -26.68 -3.64
N GLU A 50 28.66 -26.33 -3.02
CA GLU A 50 27.93 -27.16 -2.08
C GLU A 50 27.38 -28.44 -2.73
N GLN A 51 26.93 -28.39 -3.99
CA GLN A 51 26.52 -29.56 -4.76
C GLN A 51 27.69 -30.50 -5.07
N ARG A 52 28.90 -29.97 -5.32
CA ARG A 52 30.11 -30.78 -5.50
C ARG A 52 30.54 -31.44 -4.20
N VAL A 53 30.43 -30.73 -3.08
CA VAL A 53 30.73 -31.27 -1.75
C VAL A 53 29.71 -32.36 -1.38
N LEU A 54 28.41 -32.12 -1.57
CA LEU A 54 27.37 -33.12 -1.32
C LEU A 54 27.45 -34.32 -2.29
N GLY A 55 27.83 -34.10 -3.55
CA GLY A 55 28.08 -35.16 -4.53
C GLY A 55 29.32 -36.01 -4.23
N ALA A 56 30.36 -35.42 -3.65
CA ALA A 56 31.53 -36.14 -3.17
C ALA A 56 31.24 -36.98 -1.91
N LEU A 57 30.16 -36.68 -1.18
CA LEU A 57 29.85 -37.26 0.12
C LEU A 57 28.95 -38.50 0.09
N GLY A 58 28.70 -39.13 -1.07
CA GLY A 58 28.19 -40.50 -1.01
C GLY A 58 27.77 -41.20 -2.29
N VAL A 59 28.74 -41.65 -3.12
CA VAL A 59 28.91 -43.07 -3.54
C VAL A 59 30.34 -43.29 -4.10
N VAL A 60 31.21 -43.96 -3.32
CA VAL A 60 32.43 -44.72 -3.71
C VAL A 60 33.70 -43.93 -4.12
N PRO A 61 34.92 -44.38 -3.72
CA PRO A 61 36.06 -43.51 -3.41
C PRO A 61 37.09 -43.40 -4.52
N GLN A 62 37.75 -42.24 -4.63
CA GLN A 62 39.16 -42.14 -5.05
C GLN A 62 39.82 -40.92 -4.40
N LEU A 63 41.00 -41.18 -3.84
CA LEU A 63 41.73 -40.40 -2.84
C LEU A 63 42.55 -39.25 -3.46
N ALA A 64 41.94 -38.48 -4.36
CA ALA A 64 42.53 -37.28 -4.96
C ALA A 64 41.39 -36.25 -5.07
N ASP A 65 41.39 -35.10 -4.43
CA ASP A 65 42.48 -34.15 -4.29
C ASP A 65 42.09 -33.11 -3.20
N LEU A 66 42.34 -33.44 -1.92
CA LEU A 66 41.91 -32.61 -0.77
C LEU A 66 42.62 -31.25 -0.69
N GLY A 67 43.83 -31.14 -1.28
CA GLY A 67 44.59 -29.89 -1.33
C GLY A 67 43.97 -28.85 -2.26
N GLN A 68 43.50 -29.28 -3.44
CA GLN A 68 42.81 -28.39 -4.39
C GLN A 68 41.51 -27.81 -3.80
N LEU A 69 40.82 -28.56 -2.94
CA LEU A 69 39.57 -28.14 -2.32
C LEU A 69 39.81 -27.02 -1.28
N ALA A 70 40.88 -27.11 -0.50
CA ALA A 70 41.28 -26.07 0.45
C ALA A 70 41.71 -24.78 -0.25
N ASP A 71 42.42 -24.89 -1.39
CA ASP A 71 42.85 -23.74 -2.18
C ASP A 71 41.67 -23.00 -2.84
N THR A 72 40.60 -23.71 -3.20
CA THR A 72 39.37 -23.11 -3.74
C THR A 72 38.45 -22.47 -2.69
N LEU A 73 38.57 -22.86 -1.42
CA LEU A 73 37.73 -22.34 -0.32
C LEU A 73 38.34 -21.13 0.39
N ALA A 74 39.65 -20.92 0.29
CA ALA A 74 40.35 -19.83 0.94
C ALA A 74 40.08 -18.48 0.26
N GLY A 75 39.59 -17.49 1.01
CA GLY A 75 39.38 -16.12 0.53
C GLY A 75 40.60 -15.21 0.69
N SER A 76 41.65 -15.66 1.36
CA SER A 76 42.92 -14.93 1.55
C SER A 76 44.12 -15.87 1.73
N ASP A 77 45.34 -15.36 1.52
CA ASP A 77 46.58 -16.15 1.64
C ASP A 77 46.84 -16.65 3.07
N ALA A 78 46.42 -15.88 4.09
CA ALA A 78 46.50 -16.30 5.49
C ALA A 78 45.54 -17.46 5.81
N GLU A 79 44.37 -17.46 5.17
CA GLU A 79 43.34 -18.49 5.33
C GLU A 79 43.72 -19.78 4.59
N ARG A 80 44.34 -19.64 3.42
CA ARG A 80 44.96 -20.76 2.69
C ARG A 80 46.02 -21.45 3.54
N ALA A 81 46.93 -20.67 4.15
CA ALA A 81 47.98 -21.22 5.01
C ALA A 81 47.43 -21.91 6.28
N TYR A 82 46.30 -21.43 6.82
CA TYR A 82 45.63 -22.05 7.96
C TYR A 82 44.95 -23.38 7.59
N LEU A 83 44.21 -23.41 6.48
CA LEU A 83 43.56 -24.61 5.97
C LEU A 83 44.57 -25.68 5.56
N GLN A 84 45.68 -25.28 4.95
CA GLN A 84 46.79 -26.17 4.60
C GLN A 84 47.49 -26.73 5.86
N ARG A 85 47.74 -25.93 6.89
CA ARG A 85 48.27 -26.45 8.18
C ARG A 85 47.37 -27.48 8.84
N LEU A 86 46.06 -27.27 8.80
CA LEU A 86 45.09 -28.23 9.34
C LEU A 86 45.03 -29.52 8.52
N LEU A 87 45.28 -29.46 7.21
CA LEU A 87 45.42 -30.62 6.34
C LEU A 87 46.71 -31.39 6.64
N ASP A 88 47.82 -30.69 6.83
CA ASP A 88 49.11 -31.27 7.18
C ASP A 88 49.08 -31.95 8.56
N GLU A 89 48.41 -31.36 9.56
CA GLU A 89 48.19 -31.97 10.88
C GLU A 89 47.38 -33.27 10.80
N VAL A 90 46.43 -33.37 9.86
CA VAL A 90 45.62 -34.58 9.64
C VAL A 90 46.41 -35.65 8.90
N GLN A 91 47.24 -35.28 7.93
CA GLN A 91 48.13 -36.20 7.22
C GLN A 91 49.25 -36.73 8.12
N ALA A 92 49.78 -35.90 9.02
CA ALA A 92 50.79 -36.28 10.00
C ALA A 92 50.25 -37.20 11.12
N ALA A 93 48.93 -37.19 11.37
CA ALA A 93 48.28 -38.05 12.36
C ALA A 93 47.94 -39.47 11.87
N ALA A 94 48.27 -39.80 10.61
CA ALA A 94 48.17 -41.16 10.09
C ALA A 94 49.59 -41.73 9.90
N PRO A 95 50.08 -42.56 10.84
CA PRO A 95 49.90 -44.00 10.60
C PRO A 95 49.84 -44.93 11.84
N GLU A 96 49.46 -46.18 11.57
CA GLU A 96 49.66 -47.43 12.34
C GLU A 96 48.82 -47.72 13.60
N ALA A 97 47.74 -48.49 13.44
CA ALA A 97 47.32 -49.50 14.44
C ALA A 97 46.32 -50.50 13.83
N ALA A 98 46.83 -51.63 13.32
CA ALA A 98 46.06 -52.86 13.20
C ALA A 98 46.13 -53.58 14.56
N GLY A 99 45.08 -53.49 15.38
CA GLY A 99 45.03 -54.21 16.66
C GLY A 99 43.96 -53.72 17.63
N MET A 100 42.84 -54.47 17.67
CA MET A 100 41.86 -54.67 18.76
C MET A 100 41.50 -53.52 19.73
N HIS A 101 40.17 -53.25 19.76
CA HIS A 101 39.41 -52.53 20.78
C HIS A 101 39.78 -51.07 21.08
N ALA A 102 39.42 -50.17 20.15
CA ALA A 102 39.15 -48.77 20.45
C ALA A 102 38.03 -48.25 19.52
N GLN A 103 37.19 -47.34 20.01
CA GLN A 103 36.17 -46.63 19.25
C GLN A 103 36.77 -46.10 17.94
N GLY A 104 36.26 -46.61 16.82
CA GLY A 104 36.98 -46.73 15.55
C GLY A 104 36.96 -45.51 14.60
N PRO A 105 37.45 -45.68 13.35
CA PRO A 105 37.87 -44.64 12.38
C PRO A 105 36.76 -43.73 11.84
N ILE A 106 35.54 -43.91 12.32
CA ILE A 106 34.37 -43.12 11.99
C ILE A 106 34.51 -41.70 12.57
N ASP A 107 35.19 -41.54 13.72
CA ASP A 107 35.39 -40.21 14.33
C ASP A 107 36.43 -39.33 13.64
N ALA A 108 37.41 -39.92 12.93
CA ALA A 108 38.42 -39.17 12.19
C ALA A 108 37.87 -38.72 10.82
N LEU A 109 37.17 -39.62 10.12
CA LEU A 109 36.49 -39.32 8.87
C LEU A 109 35.31 -38.34 9.08
N ASN A 110 34.53 -38.51 10.17
CA ASN A 110 33.51 -37.53 10.56
C ASN A 110 34.13 -36.18 10.89
N ARG A 111 35.30 -36.10 11.55
CA ARG A 111 35.99 -34.82 11.83
C ARG A 111 36.44 -34.08 10.57
N VAL A 112 36.86 -34.81 9.53
CA VAL A 112 37.24 -34.22 8.22
C VAL A 112 36.01 -33.81 7.43
N LEU A 113 34.96 -34.66 7.41
CA LEU A 113 33.65 -34.32 6.84
C LEU A 113 33.06 -33.07 7.50
N LEU A 114 33.08 -33.01 8.84
CA LEU A 114 32.58 -31.90 9.63
C LEU A 114 33.36 -30.62 9.38
N LYS A 115 34.69 -30.68 9.18
CA LYS A 115 35.50 -29.50 8.85
C LYS A 115 35.24 -28.99 7.42
N LEU A 116 35.03 -29.88 6.45
CA LEU A 116 34.69 -29.53 5.07
C LEU A 116 33.25 -29.02 4.93
N ILE A 117 32.32 -29.62 5.68
CA ILE A 117 30.94 -29.13 5.89
C ILE A 117 30.98 -27.78 6.61
N SER A 118 31.86 -27.56 7.59
CA SER A 118 32.00 -26.26 8.26
C SER A 118 32.56 -25.17 7.33
N ALA A 119 33.46 -25.50 6.41
CA ALA A 119 34.00 -24.54 5.46
C ALA A 119 32.98 -24.16 4.37
N ALA A 120 32.10 -25.09 3.98
CA ALA A 120 31.10 -24.88 2.93
C ALA A 120 29.73 -24.38 3.45
N LEU A 121 29.25 -24.86 4.60
CA LEU A 121 27.92 -24.55 5.18
C LEU A 121 27.94 -23.47 6.28
N LEU A 122 29.11 -23.02 6.75
CA LEU A 122 29.18 -22.10 7.90
C LEU A 122 30.02 -20.83 7.64
N GLN A 123 30.01 -20.31 6.41
CA GLN A 123 30.62 -19.01 6.10
C GLN A 123 30.01 -17.87 6.93
N ASP A 124 28.73 -17.96 7.29
CA ASP A 124 28.08 -16.97 8.17
C ASP A 124 28.53 -17.09 9.64
N VAL A 125 28.84 -18.30 10.12
CA VAL A 125 29.44 -18.49 11.46
C VAL A 125 30.91 -18.04 11.47
N HIS A 126 31.63 -18.26 10.36
CA HIS A 126 32.95 -17.66 10.18
C HIS A 126 32.88 -16.13 10.31
N ASP A 127 31.94 -15.48 9.62
CA ASP A 127 31.75 -14.03 9.70
C ASP A 127 31.51 -13.55 11.13
N PHE A 128 30.78 -14.34 11.94
CA PHE A 128 30.56 -14.03 13.35
C PHE A 128 31.84 -14.12 14.20
N PHE A 129 32.67 -15.14 14.04
CA PHE A 129 33.88 -15.30 14.87
C PHE A 129 35.06 -14.44 14.41
N PHE A 130 35.25 -14.30 13.09
CA PHE A 130 36.48 -13.78 12.51
C PHE A 130 36.36 -12.38 11.89
N VAL A 131 35.16 -11.85 11.69
CA VAL A 131 34.95 -10.50 11.14
C VAL A 131 34.31 -9.59 12.20
N PRO A 132 35.10 -8.83 12.99
CA PRO A 132 34.60 -8.06 14.13
C PRO A 132 33.48 -7.08 13.76
N ALA A 133 33.57 -6.43 12.59
CA ALA A 133 32.56 -5.50 12.12
C ALA A 133 31.20 -6.18 11.85
N ARG A 134 31.21 -7.37 11.22
CA ARG A 134 29.99 -8.16 10.97
C ARG A 134 29.41 -8.70 12.27
N ARG A 135 30.27 -9.17 13.19
CA ARG A 135 29.84 -9.60 14.53
C ARG A 135 29.08 -8.51 15.27
N GLU A 136 29.57 -7.27 15.27
CA GLU A 136 28.90 -6.20 15.99
C GLU A 136 27.54 -5.84 15.37
N GLN A 137 27.42 -5.87 14.04
CA GLN A 137 26.14 -5.69 13.36
C GLN A 137 25.12 -6.80 13.72
N LEU A 138 25.58 -8.05 13.76
CA LEU A 138 24.77 -9.20 14.18
C LEU A 138 24.28 -9.03 15.62
N ARG A 139 25.18 -8.66 16.55
CA ARG A 139 24.85 -8.44 17.96
C ARG A 139 23.86 -7.30 18.14
N GLU A 140 24.08 -6.19 17.45
CA GLU A 140 23.23 -5.01 17.55
C GLU A 140 21.81 -5.28 17.04
N SER A 141 21.64 -6.15 16.03
CA SER A 141 20.32 -6.55 15.52
C SER A 141 19.42 -7.16 16.60
N LEU A 142 19.99 -7.92 17.54
CA LEU A 142 19.26 -8.50 18.68
C LEU A 142 19.15 -7.50 19.84
N ARG A 143 20.23 -6.80 20.18
CA ARG A 143 20.23 -5.81 21.28
C ARG A 143 19.18 -4.73 21.09
N GLN A 144 19.02 -4.21 19.88
CA GLN A 144 17.99 -3.20 19.58
C GLN A 144 16.58 -3.73 19.86
N ARG A 145 16.30 -4.99 19.51
CA ARG A 145 14.99 -5.62 19.73
C ARG A 145 14.69 -5.84 21.20
N MET A 146 15.73 -6.11 22.00
CA MET A 146 15.61 -6.33 23.43
C MET A 146 15.51 -5.02 24.22
N ARG A 147 16.20 -3.94 23.80
CA ARG A 147 16.14 -2.62 24.47
C ARG A 147 14.77 -1.96 24.35
N ALA A 148 14.03 -2.19 23.27
CA ALA A 148 12.79 -1.46 22.97
C ALA A 148 11.51 -2.03 23.64
N GLY A 149 11.60 -3.11 24.44
CA GLY A 149 10.43 -3.93 24.76
C GLY A 149 10.02 -4.08 26.22
N GLY A 150 10.81 -3.58 27.18
CA GLY A 150 10.53 -3.72 28.62
C GLY A 150 10.15 -5.15 29.03
N GLY A 151 11.14 -5.98 29.37
CA GLY A 151 10.95 -7.42 29.64
C GLY A 151 9.85 -7.76 30.68
N PRO A 152 9.43 -9.04 30.76
CA PRO A 152 10.25 -10.21 30.45
C PRO A 152 10.09 -10.77 29.01
N PHE A 153 11.20 -11.24 28.42
CA PHE A 153 11.27 -11.76 27.05
C PHE A 153 11.22 -13.29 26.96
N VAL A 154 10.71 -13.80 25.84
CA VAL A 154 10.92 -15.18 25.37
C VAL A 154 11.73 -15.09 24.09
N VAL A 155 12.94 -15.64 24.09
CA VAL A 155 13.88 -15.59 22.96
C VAL A 155 13.91 -16.97 22.32
N VAL A 156 13.50 -17.05 21.05
CA VAL A 156 13.57 -18.28 20.24
C VAL A 156 14.57 -18.05 19.12
N ALA A 157 15.59 -18.90 19.06
CA ALA A 157 16.74 -18.70 18.19
C ALA A 157 17.09 -20.00 17.45
N HIS A 158 17.16 -19.93 16.12
CA HIS A 158 17.47 -21.07 15.24
C HIS A 158 18.83 -20.90 14.57
N SER A 159 19.58 -21.99 14.40
CA SER A 159 20.85 -22.03 13.66
C SER A 159 21.84 -20.96 14.17
N GLN A 160 22.44 -20.15 13.30
CA GLN A 160 23.33 -19.05 13.68
C GLN A 160 22.71 -18.07 14.69
N GLY A 161 21.39 -17.87 14.64
CA GLY A 161 20.67 -17.04 15.61
C GLY A 161 20.87 -17.50 17.05
N ALA A 162 21.05 -18.82 17.29
CA ALA A 162 21.33 -19.36 18.62
C ALA A 162 22.69 -18.93 19.16
N LEU A 163 23.71 -18.82 18.30
CA LEU A 163 25.04 -18.33 18.67
C LEU A 163 24.98 -16.85 19.07
N ILE A 164 24.30 -16.06 18.26
CA ILE A 164 24.15 -14.62 18.48
C ILE A 164 23.33 -14.37 19.75
N ALA A 165 22.24 -15.10 19.95
CA ALA A 165 21.43 -15.01 21.16
C ALA A 165 22.24 -15.35 22.41
N TYR A 166 23.00 -16.44 22.39
CA TYR A 166 23.87 -16.80 23.51
C TYR A 166 24.92 -15.70 23.79
N ASP A 167 25.61 -15.23 22.76
CA ASP A 167 26.67 -14.22 22.87
C ASP A 167 26.17 -12.86 23.37
N VAL A 168 24.97 -12.46 22.96
CA VAL A 168 24.36 -11.21 23.40
C VAL A 168 23.85 -11.35 24.83
N LEU A 169 23.11 -12.42 25.14
CA LEU A 169 22.47 -12.60 26.45
C LEU A 169 23.47 -12.79 27.59
N ARG A 170 24.62 -13.43 27.34
CA ARG A 170 25.67 -13.59 28.36
C ARG A 170 26.28 -12.26 28.82
N GLU A 171 26.12 -11.19 28.04
CA GLU A 171 26.62 -9.84 28.38
C GLU A 171 25.56 -8.95 29.04
N PHE A 172 24.28 -9.37 29.04
CA PHE A 172 23.22 -8.59 29.69
C PHE A 172 23.18 -8.85 31.21
N GLU A 173 23.19 -7.77 31.98
CA GLU A 173 22.94 -7.80 33.42
C GLU A 173 21.46 -8.08 33.71
N ALA A 174 21.18 -8.75 34.84
CA ALA A 174 19.83 -9.18 35.21
C ALA A 174 18.87 -8.01 35.47
N GLU A 175 19.37 -6.84 35.88
CA GLU A 175 18.57 -5.66 36.22
C GLU A 175 18.06 -4.91 34.98
N GLY A 176 18.69 -5.08 33.81
CA GLY A 176 18.34 -4.36 32.58
C GLY A 176 17.47 -5.13 31.57
N CYS A 177 17.40 -6.46 31.66
CA CYS A 177 16.66 -7.28 30.71
C CYS A 177 16.31 -8.66 31.28
N ALA A 178 15.04 -8.92 31.61
CA ALA A 178 14.63 -10.25 32.09
C ALA A 178 14.26 -11.16 30.90
N VAL A 179 14.84 -12.35 30.78
CA VAL A 179 14.47 -13.36 29.78
C VAL A 179 13.87 -14.58 30.48
N SER A 180 12.56 -14.79 30.31
CA SER A 180 11.84 -15.92 30.90
C SER A 180 12.26 -17.26 30.31
N LEU A 181 12.51 -17.30 29.00
CA LEU A 181 12.87 -18.51 28.27
C LEU A 181 13.82 -18.16 27.12
N LEU A 182 14.96 -18.84 27.06
CA LEU A 182 15.83 -18.94 25.88
C LEU A 182 15.62 -20.32 25.25
N LEU A 183 15.24 -20.37 23.98
CA LEU A 183 15.07 -21.59 23.21
C LEU A 183 16.08 -21.60 22.05
N THR A 184 17.01 -22.55 22.04
CA THR A 184 17.97 -22.74 20.95
C THR A 184 17.59 -23.95 20.11
N LEU A 185 17.43 -23.76 18.80
CA LEU A 185 16.92 -24.76 17.86
C LEU A 185 17.97 -25.05 16.78
N GLY A 186 18.33 -26.32 16.57
CA GLY A 186 19.31 -26.69 15.54
C GLY A 186 20.63 -25.91 15.68
N ALA A 187 21.09 -25.70 16.91
CA ALA A 187 22.15 -24.72 17.18
C ALA A 187 23.55 -25.27 16.85
N PRO A 188 24.41 -24.49 16.14
CA PRO A 188 25.83 -24.84 15.95
C PRO A 188 26.63 -24.90 17.26
N LEU A 189 26.02 -24.54 18.40
CA LEU A 189 26.59 -24.75 19.73
C LEU A 189 26.91 -26.23 19.99
N GLY A 190 26.25 -27.17 19.31
CA GLY A 190 26.61 -28.59 19.35
C GLY A 190 27.96 -28.92 18.69
N LEU A 191 28.53 -28.02 17.88
CA LEU A 191 29.80 -28.29 17.20
C LEU A 191 30.99 -28.07 18.15
N PRO A 192 31.89 -29.06 18.35
CA PRO A 192 33.05 -28.92 19.22
C PRO A 192 33.95 -27.73 18.89
N VAL A 193 34.06 -27.38 17.61
CA VAL A 193 34.86 -26.25 17.11
C VAL A 193 34.27 -24.91 17.57
N VAL A 194 32.94 -24.75 17.42
CA VAL A 194 32.21 -23.54 17.84
C VAL A 194 32.29 -23.37 19.36
N ARG A 195 32.10 -24.46 20.12
CA ARG A 195 32.27 -24.44 21.59
C ARG A 195 33.68 -24.02 21.99
N SER A 196 34.70 -24.56 21.34
CA SER A 196 36.09 -24.21 21.61
C SER A 196 36.37 -22.72 21.42
N MET A 197 35.79 -22.10 20.40
CA MET A 197 35.92 -20.64 20.17
C MET A 197 35.28 -19.83 21.30
N PHE A 198 34.07 -20.19 21.74
CA PHE A 198 33.44 -19.52 22.88
C PHE A 198 34.18 -19.76 24.21
N LYS A 199 34.73 -20.96 24.44
CA LYS A 199 35.58 -21.26 25.61
C LYS A 199 36.84 -20.39 25.60
N GLN A 200 37.45 -20.18 24.44
CA GLN A 200 38.58 -19.25 24.29
C GLN A 200 38.18 -17.79 24.58
N TRP A 201 37.01 -17.33 24.11
CA TRP A 201 36.54 -15.95 24.36
C TRP A 201 36.13 -15.69 25.80
N THR A 202 35.56 -16.69 26.47
CA THR A 202 35.10 -16.58 27.86
C THR A 202 36.21 -16.87 28.86
N GLY A 203 37.28 -17.55 28.44
CA GLY A 203 38.36 -17.99 29.33
C GLY A 203 37.94 -19.10 30.28
N THR A 204 36.79 -19.73 30.07
CA THR A 204 36.24 -20.79 30.93
C THR A 204 36.15 -22.14 30.20
N PRO A 205 36.35 -23.27 30.91
CA PRO A 205 36.31 -24.61 30.30
C PRO A 205 34.89 -25.03 29.86
N LYS A 206 33.87 -24.37 30.42
CA LYS A 206 32.44 -24.55 30.12
C LYS A 206 31.81 -23.20 29.77
N LEU A 207 30.73 -23.23 29.01
CA LEU A 207 29.95 -22.06 28.61
C LEU A 207 29.18 -21.51 29.81
N PRO A 208 29.39 -20.24 30.23
CA PRO A 208 28.64 -19.67 31.35
C PRO A 208 27.14 -19.57 31.01
N PHE A 209 26.29 -19.86 32.00
CA PHE A 209 24.84 -19.65 31.88
C PHE A 209 24.51 -18.15 31.96
N PRO A 210 23.77 -17.56 30.99
CA PRO A 210 23.44 -16.13 31.00
C PRO A 210 22.63 -15.70 32.23
N ALA A 211 23.10 -14.67 32.96
CA ALA A 211 22.47 -14.23 34.22
C ALA A 211 21.04 -13.69 34.03
N CYS A 212 20.77 -13.05 32.89
CA CYS A 212 19.46 -12.51 32.53
C CYS A 212 18.40 -13.60 32.20
N VAL A 213 18.81 -14.85 32.00
CA VAL A 213 17.93 -15.95 31.57
C VAL A 213 17.42 -16.76 32.77
N LYS A 214 16.10 -16.97 32.83
CA LYS A 214 15.47 -17.80 33.87
C LYS A 214 15.47 -19.29 33.52
N ARG A 215 15.28 -19.63 32.24
CA ARG A 215 15.24 -21.01 31.74
C ARG A 215 15.82 -21.06 30.33
N TRP A 216 16.65 -22.06 30.06
CA TRP A 216 17.21 -22.30 28.73
C TRP A 216 16.88 -23.74 28.29
N VAL A 217 16.24 -23.87 27.14
CA VAL A 217 15.94 -25.15 26.51
C VAL A 217 16.66 -25.22 25.17
N ASN A 218 17.40 -26.31 24.94
CA ASN A 218 18.06 -26.58 23.67
C ASN A 218 17.38 -27.76 22.98
N VAL A 219 17.17 -27.64 21.66
CA VAL A 219 16.45 -28.64 20.85
C VAL A 219 17.28 -29.02 19.64
N ALA A 220 17.57 -30.31 19.50
CA ALA A 220 18.42 -30.85 18.45
C ALA A 220 17.81 -32.10 17.79
N GLU A 221 17.73 -32.10 16.46
CA GLU A 221 17.44 -33.28 15.65
C GLU A 221 18.73 -34.03 15.36
N ARG A 222 18.82 -35.32 15.68
CA ARG A 222 20.07 -36.11 15.48
C ARG A 222 20.54 -36.21 14.03
N ARG A 223 19.65 -35.97 13.08
CA ARG A 223 19.95 -35.96 11.64
C ARG A 223 20.34 -34.58 11.11
N ASP A 224 20.29 -33.56 11.96
CA ASP A 224 20.70 -32.20 11.61
C ASP A 224 22.24 -32.11 11.67
N PRO A 225 22.93 -31.90 10.53
CA PRO A 225 24.38 -31.84 10.49
C PRO A 225 24.97 -30.63 11.23
N VAL A 226 24.15 -29.61 11.54
CA VAL A 226 24.56 -28.40 12.24
C VAL A 226 24.46 -28.56 13.76
N ALA A 227 23.54 -29.40 14.24
CA ALA A 227 23.33 -29.69 15.67
C ALA A 227 23.87 -31.09 16.02
N LEU A 228 25.17 -31.31 15.75
CA LEU A 228 25.82 -32.62 15.85
C LEU A 228 25.81 -33.22 17.26
N ASP A 229 26.03 -32.38 18.28
CA ASP A 229 25.91 -32.77 19.68
C ASP A 229 24.52 -32.38 20.19
N ASP A 230 23.71 -33.39 20.50
CA ASP A 230 22.32 -33.25 20.90
C ASP A 230 22.15 -32.99 22.40
N ASP A 231 23.22 -33.11 23.20
CA ASP A 231 23.20 -32.92 24.65
C ASP A 231 24.30 -31.96 25.15
N LEU A 232 23.95 -30.67 25.25
CA LEU A 232 24.82 -29.63 25.78
C LEU A 232 24.90 -29.56 27.32
N SER A 233 24.31 -30.51 28.07
CA SER A 233 24.18 -30.39 29.53
C SER A 233 25.54 -30.31 30.24
N ASP A 234 26.53 -31.06 29.75
CA ASP A 234 27.86 -31.12 30.35
C ASP A 234 28.76 -29.94 29.96
N ASP A 235 28.38 -29.16 28.94
CA ASP A 235 29.15 -28.03 28.45
C ASP A 235 28.78 -26.69 29.08
N ILE A 236 27.67 -26.62 29.82
CA ILE A 236 27.16 -25.38 30.41
C ILE A 236 27.48 -25.34 31.91
N ALA A 237 28.15 -24.28 32.35
CA ALA A 237 28.43 -24.02 33.76
C ALA A 237 27.22 -23.36 34.44
N ASP A 238 27.03 -23.64 35.74
CA ASP A 238 26.08 -22.95 36.62
C ASP A 238 24.61 -22.98 36.16
N ALA A 239 24.22 -24.02 35.43
CA ALA A 239 22.85 -24.21 34.97
C ALA A 239 21.85 -24.38 36.12
N GLN A 240 22.24 -24.98 37.26
CA GLN A 240 21.41 -25.12 38.47
C GLN A 240 19.98 -25.67 38.20
N GLY A 241 19.84 -26.62 37.28
CA GLY A 241 18.53 -27.19 36.89
C GLY A 241 17.67 -26.30 35.97
N ARG A 242 18.19 -25.17 35.50
CA ARG A 242 17.52 -24.22 34.60
C ARG A 242 17.77 -24.51 33.11
N PHE A 243 18.63 -25.48 32.80
CA PHE A 243 18.95 -25.92 31.45
C PHE A 243 18.31 -27.28 31.14
N HIS A 244 17.77 -27.45 29.92
CA HIS A 244 17.14 -28.70 29.48
C HIS A 244 17.40 -28.99 28.00
N ASN A 245 17.73 -30.24 27.67
CA ASN A 245 17.84 -30.69 26.28
C ASN A 245 16.63 -31.50 25.84
N ILE A 246 16.16 -31.22 24.64
CA ILE A 246 15.17 -32.01 23.91
C ILE A 246 15.86 -32.52 22.64
N ALA A 247 16.21 -33.81 22.65
CA ALA A 247 16.92 -34.45 21.56
C ALA A 247 16.16 -35.68 21.06
N GLY A 248 16.17 -35.90 19.75
CA GLY A 248 15.51 -37.05 19.17
C GLY A 248 15.82 -37.26 17.70
N SER A 249 15.43 -38.42 17.18
CA SER A 249 15.48 -38.72 15.74
C SER A 249 14.09 -38.57 15.14
N ARG A 250 13.95 -37.78 14.06
CA ARG A 250 12.69 -37.48 13.37
C ARG A 250 11.70 -36.66 14.21
N ILE A 251 12.21 -35.84 15.13
CA ILE A 251 11.39 -34.89 15.90
C ILE A 251 11.04 -33.67 15.04
N ASN A 252 11.92 -33.25 14.13
CA ASN A 252 11.64 -32.18 13.18
C ASN A 252 10.73 -32.73 12.06
N PRO A 253 9.50 -32.24 11.84
CA PRO A 253 8.61 -32.74 10.79
C PRO A 253 9.18 -32.69 9.38
N ASP A 254 10.14 -31.79 9.13
CA ASP A 254 10.79 -31.61 7.83
C ASP A 254 12.02 -32.52 7.65
N TRP A 255 12.30 -33.45 8.58
CA TRP A 255 13.52 -34.29 8.59
C TRP A 255 13.84 -35.02 7.28
N GLN A 256 12.85 -35.33 6.45
CA GLN A 256 13.05 -36.02 5.16
C GLN A 256 13.64 -35.12 4.08
N ARG A 257 13.31 -33.82 4.12
CA ARG A 257 13.68 -32.86 3.08
C ARG A 257 14.78 -31.91 3.56
N ASN A 258 14.63 -31.41 4.79
CA ASN A 258 15.54 -30.48 5.42
C ASN A 258 15.51 -30.66 6.95
N PRO A 259 16.38 -31.52 7.53
CA PRO A 259 16.45 -31.71 8.98
C PRO A 259 16.87 -30.44 9.74
N HIS A 260 17.43 -29.44 9.05
CA HIS A 260 17.81 -28.13 9.58
C HIS A 260 16.74 -27.03 9.30
N SER A 261 15.49 -27.41 9.02
CA SER A 261 14.39 -26.47 8.78
C SER A 261 13.99 -25.74 10.06
N GLY A 262 14.04 -24.40 10.06
CA GLY A 262 13.65 -23.57 11.21
C GLY A 262 12.16 -23.62 11.51
N SER A 263 11.33 -23.50 10.48
CA SER A 263 9.88 -23.72 10.54
C SER A 263 9.52 -25.14 10.98
N GLY A 264 10.31 -26.13 10.57
CA GLY A 264 10.24 -27.50 11.06
C GLY A 264 10.47 -27.59 12.56
N TYR A 265 11.60 -27.08 13.08
CA TYR A 265 11.89 -27.03 14.53
C TYR A 265 10.81 -26.29 15.33
N LEU A 266 10.31 -25.15 14.83
CA LEU A 266 9.27 -24.36 15.51
C LEU A 266 7.92 -25.09 15.60
N SER A 267 7.67 -26.02 14.69
CA SER A 267 6.43 -26.81 14.66
C SER A 267 6.45 -28.02 15.60
N ILE A 268 7.60 -28.34 16.22
CA ILE A 268 7.76 -29.45 17.17
C ILE A 268 6.80 -29.24 18.37
N PRO A 269 5.98 -30.25 18.74
CA PRO A 269 5.01 -30.12 19.83
C PRO A 269 5.62 -29.66 21.16
N GLU A 270 6.79 -30.19 21.50
CA GLU A 270 7.54 -29.87 22.71
C GLU A 270 8.03 -28.42 22.71
N VAL A 271 8.52 -27.93 21.56
CA VAL A 271 8.91 -26.52 21.36
C VAL A 271 7.72 -25.59 21.58
N ARG A 272 6.58 -25.89 20.95
CA ARG A 272 5.34 -25.11 21.11
C ARG A 272 4.86 -25.12 22.55
N ALA A 273 5.00 -26.24 23.25
CA ALA A 273 4.61 -26.37 24.66
C ALA A 273 5.47 -25.51 25.58
N GLU A 274 6.80 -25.48 25.40
CA GLU A 274 7.69 -24.62 26.18
C GLU A 274 7.38 -23.13 25.97
N VAL A 275 7.17 -22.70 24.72
CA VAL A 275 6.83 -21.31 24.42
C VAL A 275 5.48 -20.94 25.04
N ARG A 276 4.44 -21.75 24.85
CA ARG A 276 3.10 -21.50 25.42
C ARG A 276 3.11 -21.42 26.95
N ARG A 277 3.93 -22.26 27.60
CA ARG A 277 4.11 -22.22 29.06
C ARG A 277 4.74 -20.90 29.52
N ALA A 278 5.70 -20.37 28.74
CA ALA A 278 6.38 -19.12 29.08
C ALA A 278 5.53 -17.86 28.84
N VAL A 279 4.73 -17.83 27.77
CA VAL A 279 3.90 -16.65 27.43
C VAL A 279 2.52 -16.64 28.09
N GLY A 280 2.02 -17.80 28.53
CA GLY A 280 0.72 -17.96 29.18
C GLY A 280 -0.48 -17.98 28.24
N VAL A 281 -1.62 -18.50 28.73
CA VAL A 281 -2.87 -18.70 27.95
C VAL A 281 -3.50 -17.39 27.44
N GLY A 282 -3.26 -16.26 28.11
CA GLY A 282 -3.75 -14.94 27.67
C GLY A 282 -3.06 -14.41 26.42
N PHE A 283 -1.83 -14.88 26.13
CA PHE A 283 -1.09 -14.48 24.93
C PHE A 283 -1.75 -14.98 23.63
N ASP A 284 -2.60 -15.99 23.72
CA ASP A 284 -3.42 -16.50 22.61
C ASP A 284 -4.85 -15.90 22.57
N GLN A 285 -5.26 -15.08 23.56
CA GLN A 285 -6.60 -14.50 23.55
C GLN A 285 -6.67 -13.22 22.69
N PRO A 286 -7.67 -13.04 21.80
CA PRO A 286 -7.75 -11.91 20.86
C PRO A 286 -8.07 -10.53 21.48
N ILE A 287 -8.24 -10.39 22.80
CA ILE A 287 -8.87 -9.20 23.38
C ILE A 287 -7.95 -8.53 24.44
N ALA A 288 -7.37 -7.39 24.09
CA ALA A 288 -7.42 -6.10 24.82
C ALA A 288 -6.28 -5.11 24.44
N HIS A 289 -6.63 -3.82 24.48
CA HIS A 289 -5.93 -2.57 24.14
C HIS A 289 -4.58 -2.29 24.87
N PRO A 290 -3.69 -1.41 24.34
CA PRO A 290 -3.82 -0.50 23.18
C PRO A 290 -3.21 -1.07 21.89
N VAL A 291 -3.89 -0.83 20.76
CA VAL A 291 -3.52 -1.36 19.44
C VAL A 291 -2.77 -0.26 18.68
N LEU A 292 -1.49 -0.50 18.39
CA LEU A 292 -0.85 0.10 17.22
C LEU A 292 -1.63 -0.39 16.01
N ILE A 293 -2.30 0.52 15.30
CA ILE A 293 -3.11 0.13 14.14
C ILE A 293 -2.18 -0.49 13.09
N LYS A 294 -2.62 -1.60 12.47
CA LYS A 294 -1.85 -2.44 11.55
C LYS A 294 -0.97 -1.65 10.56
N ASP A 295 -1.50 -0.56 10.01
CA ASP A 295 -0.79 0.29 9.06
C ASP A 295 0.45 0.98 9.62
N LEU A 296 0.44 1.38 10.90
CA LEU A 296 1.63 1.95 11.56
C LEU A 296 2.63 0.83 11.87
N SER A 297 2.14 -0.35 12.28
CA SER A 297 2.95 -1.55 12.53
C SER A 297 3.82 -1.94 11.33
N ASP A 298 3.19 -2.08 10.16
CA ASP A 298 3.85 -2.47 8.93
C ASP A 298 4.94 -1.44 8.54
N GLN A 299 4.72 -0.14 8.81
CA GLN A 299 5.74 0.89 8.56
C GLN A 299 6.91 0.86 9.54
N LEU A 300 6.66 0.63 10.84
CA LEU A 300 7.72 0.46 11.85
C LEU A 300 8.66 -0.70 11.50
N GLU A 301 8.16 -1.69 10.76
CA GLU A 301 8.93 -2.84 10.32
C GLU A 301 9.69 -2.60 9.01
N ALA A 302 9.14 -1.79 8.12
CA ALA A 302 9.76 -1.49 6.82
C ALA A 302 10.96 -0.52 6.90
N HIS A 303 11.11 0.23 8.00
CA HIS A 303 12.12 1.31 8.11
C HIS A 303 13.20 1.04 9.15
N ALA A 304 14.32 1.76 9.02
CA ALA A 304 15.45 1.67 9.96
C ALA A 304 15.06 2.18 11.37
N PRO A 305 15.72 1.71 12.44
CA PRO A 305 15.38 2.05 13.83
C PRO A 305 15.32 3.56 14.14
N ASN A 306 16.17 4.34 13.48
CA ASN A 306 16.29 5.78 13.68
C ASN A 306 15.33 6.61 12.81
N TYR A 307 14.55 5.96 11.94
CA TYR A 307 13.56 6.63 11.11
C TYR A 307 12.42 7.18 11.99
N ARG A 308 12.09 8.46 11.83
CA ARG A 308 10.98 9.12 12.55
C ARG A 308 9.69 9.01 11.74
N HIS A 309 8.74 8.27 12.27
CA HIS A 309 7.40 8.04 11.73
C HIS A 309 6.45 9.15 12.17
N GLU A 310 5.56 9.56 11.27
CA GLU A 310 4.46 10.49 11.55
C GLU A 310 3.36 9.76 12.33
N VAL A 311 3.08 10.20 13.57
CA VAL A 311 2.18 9.50 14.50
C VAL A 311 1.15 10.45 15.08
N LEU A 312 -0.11 10.00 15.06
CA LEU A 312 -1.24 10.68 15.69
C LEU A 312 -1.70 9.89 16.92
N ILE A 313 -1.66 10.51 18.10
CA ILE A 313 -1.91 9.87 19.40
C ILE A 313 -3.31 10.24 19.88
N GLU A 314 -4.21 9.27 20.06
CA GLU A 314 -5.57 9.48 20.56
C GLU A 314 -5.63 9.41 22.09
N LEU A 315 -6.18 10.45 22.71
CA LEU A 315 -6.37 10.55 24.16
C LEU A 315 -7.64 9.80 24.61
N GLN A 316 -7.58 9.07 25.72
CA GLN A 316 -8.73 8.42 26.35
C GLN A 316 -9.40 9.34 27.37
N ARG A 317 -10.72 9.54 27.24
CA ARG A 317 -11.53 10.14 28.31
C ARG A 317 -11.94 9.04 29.29
N LEU A 318 -11.35 9.03 30.49
CA LEU A 318 -11.83 8.20 31.59
C LEU A 318 -13.01 8.91 32.28
N PRO A 319 -14.11 8.21 32.62
CA PRO A 319 -15.18 8.80 33.41
C PRO A 319 -14.67 9.05 34.83
N GLY A 320 -14.72 10.31 35.31
CA GLY A 320 -14.53 10.65 36.73
C GLY A 320 -13.15 11.14 37.16
N GLU A 321 -12.10 11.10 36.32
CA GLU A 321 -10.78 11.60 36.72
C GLU A 321 -10.05 12.38 35.61
N ARG A 322 -9.59 13.59 35.99
CA ARG A 322 -8.76 14.59 35.29
C ARG A 322 -9.38 15.36 34.11
N GLU A 323 -9.13 16.67 34.12
CA GLU A 323 -9.39 17.61 33.03
C GLU A 323 -8.60 17.19 31.75
N PRO A 324 -9.21 17.21 30.55
CA PRO A 324 -8.55 16.85 29.29
C PRO A 324 -7.26 17.62 29.02
N ALA A 325 -7.20 18.89 29.45
CA ALA A 325 -6.01 19.72 29.34
C ALA A 325 -4.82 19.15 30.12
N GLN A 326 -5.05 18.63 31.32
CA GLN A 326 -3.99 18.06 32.16
C GLN A 326 -3.44 16.77 31.57
N VAL A 327 -4.31 15.89 31.04
CA VAL A 327 -3.90 14.64 30.39
C VAL A 327 -3.02 14.92 29.16
N LYS A 328 -3.38 15.96 28.39
CA LYS A 328 -2.58 16.40 27.24
C LYS A 328 -1.22 16.95 27.68
N CYS A 329 -1.18 17.78 28.73
CA CYS A 329 0.08 18.27 29.29
C CYS A 329 1.00 17.14 29.77
N ASP A 330 0.45 16.13 30.46
CA ASP A 330 1.19 14.97 30.94
C ASP A 330 1.77 14.16 29.77
N LEU A 331 0.99 13.98 28.68
CA LEU A 331 1.45 13.31 27.46
C LEU A 331 2.56 14.10 26.75
N VAL A 332 2.38 15.41 26.57
CA VAL A 332 3.38 16.28 25.90
C VAL A 332 4.68 16.32 26.71
N ALA A 333 4.59 16.35 28.04
CA ALA A 333 5.77 16.27 28.91
C ALA A 333 6.51 14.93 28.74
N ALA A 334 5.79 13.81 28.70
CA ALA A 334 6.38 12.49 28.48
C ALA A 334 6.98 12.35 27.07
N LEU A 335 6.34 12.94 26.05
CA LEU A 335 6.86 13.01 24.68
C LEU A 335 8.19 13.76 24.65
N ARG A 336 8.23 14.98 25.21
CA ARG A 336 9.45 15.81 25.27
C ARG A 336 10.56 15.13 26.07
N GLU A 337 10.24 14.46 27.18
CA GLU A 337 11.22 13.69 27.97
C GLU A 337 11.89 12.59 27.12
N LEU A 338 11.09 11.79 26.41
CA LEU A 338 11.56 10.69 25.58
C LEU A 338 12.35 11.18 24.36
N THR A 339 11.87 12.22 23.68
CA THR A 339 12.51 12.75 22.47
C THR A 339 13.74 13.60 22.81
N GLN A 340 13.78 14.25 23.97
CA GLN A 340 15.00 14.90 24.48
C GLN A 340 16.09 13.87 24.76
N ALA A 341 15.76 12.71 25.31
CA ALA A 341 16.74 11.65 25.58
C ALA A 341 17.36 11.08 24.29
N SER A 342 16.60 11.05 23.19
CA SER A 342 17.08 10.54 21.90
C SER A 342 17.78 11.61 21.04
N THR A 343 17.35 12.88 21.10
CA THR A 343 17.87 13.97 20.24
C THR A 343 18.89 14.87 20.92
N GLY A 344 18.88 14.96 22.26
CA GLY A 344 19.64 15.93 23.03
C GLY A 344 19.11 17.38 22.96
N LEU A 345 18.01 17.63 22.25
CA LEU A 345 17.42 18.96 22.06
C LEU A 345 16.40 19.29 23.15
N LYS A 346 16.15 20.58 23.42
CA LYS A 346 15.14 21.04 24.40
C LYS A 346 14.33 22.22 23.87
N GLY A 347 13.15 22.44 24.44
CA GLY A 347 12.28 23.58 24.15
C GLY A 347 11.79 23.57 22.69
N ASP A 348 11.58 24.76 22.13
CA ASP A 348 11.01 24.93 20.77
C ASP A 348 11.82 24.23 19.67
N VAL A 349 13.14 24.08 19.87
CA VAL A 349 14.03 23.37 18.94
C VAL A 349 13.74 21.87 18.92
N LEU A 350 13.38 21.30 20.07
CA LEU A 350 12.94 19.91 20.18
C LEU A 350 11.58 19.73 19.51
N ASP A 351 10.64 20.62 19.81
CA ASP A 351 9.27 20.56 19.29
C ASP A 351 9.27 20.68 17.76
N ALA A 352 10.11 21.55 17.19
CA ALA A 352 10.30 21.64 15.75
C ALA A 352 10.95 20.39 15.15
N ALA A 353 11.93 19.79 15.83
CA ALA A 353 12.62 18.58 15.35
C ALA A 353 11.70 17.35 15.30
N ILE A 354 10.68 17.30 16.14
CA ILE A 354 9.67 16.24 16.15
C ILE A 354 8.34 16.66 15.52
N GLU A 355 8.25 17.86 14.94
CA GLU A 355 7.01 18.41 14.38
C GLU A 355 5.80 18.22 15.32
N LEU A 356 5.97 18.65 16.58
CA LEU A 356 4.94 18.49 17.61
C LEU A 356 3.73 19.38 17.31
N GLU A 357 2.54 18.77 17.29
CA GLU A 357 1.25 19.46 17.18
C GLU A 357 0.34 19.04 18.34
N ASP A 358 0.21 19.91 19.32
CA ASP A 358 -0.52 19.70 20.56
C ASP A 358 -1.74 20.61 20.71
N THR A 359 -2.13 21.40 19.70
CA THR A 359 -3.32 22.26 19.75
C THR A 359 -4.63 21.48 19.55
N LEU A 360 -4.54 20.24 19.05
CA LEU A 360 -5.69 19.37 18.78
C LEU A 360 -6.43 18.99 20.08
N GLN A 361 -7.77 18.93 20.02
CA GLN A 361 -8.62 18.74 21.21
C GLN A 361 -8.57 17.32 21.79
N ARG A 362 -8.39 16.30 20.96
CA ARG A 362 -8.43 14.87 21.35
C ARG A 362 -7.20 14.08 20.91
N TYR A 363 -6.26 14.77 20.26
CA TYR A 363 -5.12 14.16 19.63
C TYR A 363 -3.84 14.95 19.94
N VAL A 364 -2.70 14.32 19.77
CA VAL A 364 -1.38 14.97 19.68
C VAL A 364 -0.67 14.33 18.50
N SER A 365 -0.09 15.13 17.59
CA SER A 365 0.74 14.61 16.50
C SER A 365 2.22 14.88 16.78
N ALA A 366 3.07 13.93 16.40
CA ALA A 366 4.52 14.07 16.47
C ALA A 366 5.21 13.05 15.54
N ARG A 367 6.45 13.37 15.17
CA ARG A 367 7.38 12.50 14.44
C ARG A 367 8.30 11.77 15.39
N LEU A 368 8.04 10.47 15.55
CA LEU A 368 8.66 9.65 16.57
C LEU A 368 9.42 8.47 15.96
N THR A 369 10.57 8.14 16.53
CA THR A 369 11.29 6.91 16.21
C THR A 369 10.54 5.70 16.73
N ARG A 370 10.85 4.52 16.20
CA ARG A 370 10.27 3.26 16.68
C ARG A 370 10.45 3.08 18.19
N PHE A 371 11.62 3.40 18.72
CA PHE A 371 11.91 3.29 20.16
C PHE A 371 11.00 4.20 21.00
N GLU A 372 10.81 5.44 20.57
CA GLU A 372 9.94 6.41 21.26
C GLU A 372 8.47 5.96 21.24
N ILE A 373 7.98 5.45 20.09
CA ILE A 373 6.61 4.94 19.92
C ILE A 373 6.35 3.75 20.83
N GLU A 374 7.27 2.78 20.86
CA GLU A 374 7.15 1.60 21.71
C GLU A 374 7.23 1.99 23.21
N SER A 375 8.10 2.94 23.58
CA SER A 375 8.24 3.44 24.96
C SER A 375 6.98 4.18 25.46
N LEU A 376 6.32 4.96 24.60
CA LEU A 376 5.06 5.64 24.93
C LEU A 376 3.92 4.64 25.15
N ARG A 377 3.87 3.60 24.32
CA ARG A 377 2.89 2.52 24.46
C ARG A 377 3.00 1.83 25.81
N ASP A 378 4.20 1.57 26.30
CA ASP A 378 4.39 0.87 27.56
C ASP A 378 3.96 1.74 28.78
N ARG A 379 3.92 3.07 28.61
CA ARG A 379 3.40 4.05 29.60
C ARG A 379 1.89 4.33 29.46
N TYR A 380 1.14 3.61 28.63
CA TYR A 380 -0.24 3.97 28.23
C TYR A 380 -1.22 4.18 29.40
N ARG A 381 -1.13 3.40 30.48
CA ARG A 381 -2.04 3.52 31.64
C ARG A 381 -1.80 4.82 32.42
N GLY A 382 -0.55 5.27 32.52
CA GLY A 382 -0.20 6.51 33.20
C GLY A 382 -0.47 7.77 32.38
N LEU A 383 -0.51 7.64 31.05
CA LEU A 383 -0.67 8.74 30.10
C LEU A 383 -2.08 8.81 29.47
N SER A 384 -3.03 7.98 29.93
CA SER A 384 -4.40 7.90 29.39
C SER A 384 -4.46 7.80 27.85
N LEU A 385 -3.55 7.00 27.27
CA LEU A 385 -3.41 6.82 25.83
C LEU A 385 -4.35 5.72 25.33
N LYS A 386 -5.20 6.04 24.33
CA LYS A 386 -6.19 5.09 23.79
C LYS A 386 -5.65 4.31 22.60
N ARG A 387 -5.11 5.00 21.60
CA ARG A 387 -4.63 4.43 20.32
C ARG A 387 -3.51 5.28 19.73
N LEU A 388 -2.61 4.62 19.00
CA LEU A 388 -1.56 5.23 18.18
C LEU A 388 -1.90 4.97 16.71
N TRP A 389 -2.06 6.05 15.96
CA TRP A 389 -2.39 6.05 14.55
C TRP A 389 -1.17 6.52 13.76
N ARG A 390 -1.08 6.11 12.49
CA ARG A 390 -0.23 6.81 11.53
C ARG A 390 -0.85 8.19 11.27
N ASP A 391 -0.07 9.25 11.45
CA ASP A 391 -0.47 10.54 10.91
C ASP A 391 -0.20 10.51 9.41
N ALA A 392 -1.25 10.33 8.61
CA ALA A 392 -1.11 10.02 7.21
C ALA A 392 -0.81 11.30 6.42
N GLY A 393 0.48 11.56 6.16
CA GLY A 393 0.92 12.60 5.24
C GLY A 393 0.15 12.55 3.92
N LYS A 394 -0.62 13.61 3.64
CA LYS A 394 -1.37 13.76 2.40
C LYS A 394 -0.48 14.48 1.38
N ARG A 395 0.04 13.75 0.39
CA ARG A 395 0.67 14.38 -0.78
C ARG A 395 -0.37 14.60 -1.87
N ALA A 396 -0.39 15.80 -2.41
CA ALA A 396 -1.12 16.17 -3.61
C ALA A 396 -0.69 15.31 -4.82
N LEU A 397 -1.48 14.30 -5.19
CA LEU A 397 -1.49 13.75 -6.55
C LEU A 397 -2.67 14.40 -7.30
N ILE A 398 -2.49 15.68 -7.64
CA ILE A 398 -3.58 16.59 -8.02
C ILE A 398 -4.09 16.37 -9.47
N TYR A 399 -3.44 15.58 -10.32
CA TYR A 399 -3.85 15.45 -11.74
C TYR A 399 -4.45 14.09 -12.13
N GLN A 400 -4.40 13.06 -11.27
CA GLN A 400 -4.75 11.69 -11.69
C GLN A 400 -6.22 11.40 -11.42
N SER A 401 -7.10 11.70 -12.38
CA SER A 401 -8.51 11.27 -12.38
C SER A 401 -8.80 10.14 -13.39
N ARG A 402 -8.03 10.07 -14.48
CA ARG A 402 -8.16 9.10 -15.58
C ARG A 402 -7.85 7.67 -15.13
N SER A 403 -6.84 7.51 -14.28
CA SER A 403 -6.40 6.23 -13.75
C SER A 403 -7.47 5.57 -12.86
N THR A 404 -8.25 6.37 -12.15
CA THR A 404 -9.33 5.93 -11.26
C THR A 404 -10.43 5.19 -12.03
N VAL A 405 -10.76 5.62 -13.24
CA VAL A 405 -11.71 4.93 -14.13
C VAL A 405 -11.01 4.01 -15.16
N GLN A 406 -9.71 3.77 -14.96
CA GLN A 406 -8.84 2.93 -15.81
C GLN A 406 -8.80 3.36 -17.30
N ALA A 407 -9.01 4.65 -17.57
CA ALA A 407 -8.96 5.18 -18.94
C ALA A 407 -7.55 5.15 -19.52
N ASP A 408 -6.51 5.43 -18.72
CA ASP A 408 -5.10 5.38 -19.17
C ASP A 408 -4.72 3.97 -19.67
N ALA A 409 -5.09 2.94 -18.90
CA ALA A 409 -4.85 1.55 -19.27
C ALA A 409 -5.59 1.17 -20.57
N ALA A 410 -6.85 1.58 -20.72
CA ALA A 410 -7.64 1.29 -21.91
C ALA A 410 -7.14 2.01 -23.17
N GLN A 411 -6.68 3.24 -23.04
CA GLN A 411 -6.07 3.98 -24.15
C GLN A 411 -4.78 3.31 -24.63
N VAL A 412 -3.95 2.83 -23.71
CA VAL A 412 -2.71 2.12 -24.05
C VAL A 412 -3.00 0.74 -24.64
N ALA A 413 -3.88 -0.05 -24.02
CA ALA A 413 -4.13 -1.44 -24.38
C ALA A 413 -5.02 -1.59 -25.63
N TYR A 414 -6.08 -0.79 -25.75
CA TYR A 414 -7.11 -0.92 -26.77
C TYR A 414 -7.15 0.24 -27.77
N ARG A 415 -6.29 1.26 -27.60
CA ARG A 415 -6.38 2.52 -28.36
C ARG A 415 -7.77 3.17 -28.27
N ALA A 416 -8.41 3.07 -27.11
CA ALA A 416 -9.72 3.63 -26.81
C ALA A 416 -9.67 5.17 -26.71
N LEU A 417 -9.46 5.85 -27.83
CA LEU A 417 -9.16 7.28 -27.89
C LEU A 417 -10.35 8.14 -28.31
N GLY A 418 -11.49 7.55 -28.72
CA GLY A 418 -12.67 8.32 -29.17
C GLY A 418 -12.74 8.54 -30.69
N SER A 419 -11.84 7.95 -31.47
CA SER A 419 -11.77 8.20 -32.92
C SER A 419 -13.06 7.79 -33.65
N GLY A 420 -13.61 8.75 -34.40
CA GLY A 420 -14.87 8.58 -35.14
C GLY A 420 -16.13 8.79 -34.31
N ILE A 421 -15.99 9.16 -33.03
CA ILE A 421 -17.13 9.42 -32.14
C ILE A 421 -17.33 10.92 -31.97
N GLY A 422 -18.52 11.40 -32.32
CA GLY A 422 -18.99 12.74 -31.99
C GLY A 422 -19.78 12.79 -30.68
N TRP A 423 -19.53 13.81 -29.86
CA TRP A 423 -20.16 14.01 -28.55
C TRP A 423 -20.62 15.46 -28.39
N ALA A 424 -21.85 15.71 -27.96
CA ALA A 424 -22.32 17.07 -27.71
C ALA A 424 -22.14 17.48 -26.24
N VAL A 425 -21.76 18.73 -26.03
CA VAL A 425 -21.59 19.34 -24.71
C VAL A 425 -22.61 20.47 -24.58
N LEU A 426 -23.66 20.24 -23.78
CA LEU A 426 -24.69 21.24 -23.49
C LEU A 426 -24.27 21.97 -22.20
N ASP A 427 -23.72 23.17 -22.34
CA ASP A 427 -23.08 23.91 -21.25
C ASP A 427 -22.99 25.43 -21.53
N SER A 428 -22.04 26.15 -20.96
CA SER A 428 -21.79 27.59 -21.19
C SER A 428 -21.07 27.92 -22.51
N GLY A 429 -20.77 26.91 -23.33
CA GLY A 429 -19.99 27.02 -24.55
C GLY A 429 -18.60 26.40 -24.41
N ILE A 430 -17.77 26.49 -25.46
CA ILE A 430 -16.38 26.01 -25.43
C ILE A 430 -15.45 27.08 -26.00
N ALA A 431 -14.37 27.39 -25.28
CA ALA A 431 -13.23 28.15 -25.81
C ALA A 431 -12.44 27.27 -26.81
N ALA A 432 -12.97 27.12 -28.03
CA ALA A 432 -12.41 26.21 -29.04
C ALA A 432 -11.01 26.62 -29.55
N ALA A 433 -10.56 27.83 -29.25
CA ALA A 433 -9.18 28.25 -29.52
C ALA A 433 -8.16 27.72 -28.51
N HIS A 434 -8.60 27.11 -27.41
CA HIS A 434 -7.73 26.64 -26.35
C HIS A 434 -6.75 25.57 -26.87
N PRO A 435 -5.45 25.60 -26.53
CA PRO A 435 -4.47 24.61 -26.97
C PRO A 435 -4.87 23.15 -26.64
N HIS A 436 -5.61 22.98 -25.55
CA HIS A 436 -6.25 21.71 -25.17
C HIS A 436 -7.21 21.14 -26.23
N PHE A 437 -7.70 21.92 -27.19
CA PHE A 437 -8.53 21.47 -28.31
C PHE A 437 -7.84 21.65 -29.68
N GLN A 438 -6.59 22.09 -29.68
CA GLN A 438 -5.81 22.38 -30.87
C GLN A 438 -4.50 21.62 -30.86
N GLN A 439 -4.53 20.41 -31.40
CA GLN A 439 -3.33 19.59 -31.51
C GLN A 439 -2.72 19.71 -32.91
N PRO A 440 -1.43 20.07 -33.02
CA PRO A 440 -0.73 20.04 -34.30
C PRO A 440 -0.79 18.65 -34.95
N GLY A 441 -1.31 18.56 -36.16
CA GLY A 441 -1.36 17.30 -36.94
C GLY A 441 -2.55 16.38 -36.64
N LEU A 442 -3.48 16.75 -35.76
CA LEU A 442 -4.74 16.03 -35.53
C LEU A 442 -5.94 16.82 -36.06
N ALA A 443 -7.04 16.10 -36.30
CA ALA A 443 -8.31 16.71 -36.69
C ALA A 443 -8.84 17.62 -35.58
N GLU A 444 -9.64 18.62 -35.96
CA GLU A 444 -10.23 19.57 -35.02
C GLU A 444 -11.06 18.85 -33.95
N THR A 445 -10.72 19.06 -32.67
CA THR A 445 -11.47 18.46 -31.55
C THR A 445 -12.85 19.06 -31.43
N VAL A 446 -13.01 20.39 -31.55
CA VAL A 446 -14.32 21.06 -31.56
C VAL A 446 -14.71 21.34 -33.01
N LEU A 447 -15.76 20.69 -33.52
CA LEU A 447 -16.15 20.82 -34.93
C LEU A 447 -17.04 22.04 -35.20
N ALA A 448 -18.01 22.23 -34.32
CA ALA A 448 -19.04 23.24 -34.48
C ALA A 448 -19.64 23.58 -33.12
N GLN A 449 -20.14 24.82 -33.02
CA GLN A 449 -20.81 25.32 -31.83
C GLN A 449 -22.11 26.04 -32.19
N TRP A 450 -23.07 26.08 -31.27
CA TRP A 450 -24.33 26.79 -31.40
C TRP A 450 -24.64 27.55 -30.13
N ASP A 451 -25.01 28.82 -30.27
CA ASP A 451 -25.56 29.60 -29.16
C ASP A 451 -27.09 29.45 -29.11
N CYS A 452 -27.56 28.71 -28.09
CA CYS A 452 -28.97 28.45 -27.88
C CYS A 452 -29.64 29.50 -26.99
N THR A 453 -28.86 30.34 -26.29
CA THR A 453 -29.36 31.39 -25.38
C THR A 453 -30.06 32.54 -26.13
N GLN A 454 -29.66 32.75 -27.38
CA GLN A 454 -30.23 33.78 -28.25
C GLN A 454 -31.61 33.39 -28.80
N ARG A 455 -32.47 34.39 -28.99
CA ARG A 455 -33.80 34.22 -29.61
C ARG A 455 -33.65 33.76 -31.07
N GLY A 456 -34.53 32.83 -31.49
CA GLY A 456 -34.58 32.32 -32.85
C GLY A 456 -33.81 31.00 -33.04
N ARG A 457 -33.66 30.56 -34.29
CA ARG A 457 -32.93 29.32 -34.62
C ARG A 457 -31.45 29.49 -34.27
N ALA A 458 -30.85 28.49 -33.62
CA ALA A 458 -29.42 28.53 -33.33
C ALA A 458 -28.62 28.47 -34.64
N ARG A 459 -27.65 29.36 -34.77
CA ARG A 459 -26.76 29.40 -35.93
C ARG A 459 -25.53 28.54 -35.66
N GLU A 460 -25.14 27.75 -36.66
CA GLU A 460 -23.89 27.00 -36.62
C GLU A 460 -22.69 27.95 -36.69
N LEU A 461 -21.80 27.82 -35.72
CA LEU A 461 -20.52 28.50 -35.63
C LEU A 461 -19.42 27.46 -35.88
N ARG A 462 -18.56 27.74 -36.86
CA ARG A 462 -17.34 26.96 -37.16
C ARG A 462 -16.13 27.86 -37.01
N ARG A 463 -14.93 27.30 -37.14
CA ARG A 463 -13.66 28.04 -37.07
C ARG A 463 -13.60 29.33 -37.90
N GLY A 464 -14.25 29.36 -39.07
CA GLY A 464 -14.35 30.56 -39.92
C GLY A 464 -15.16 31.72 -39.33
N ALA A 465 -15.89 31.53 -38.24
CA ALA A 465 -16.66 32.57 -37.54
C ALA A 465 -15.80 33.45 -36.59
N GLY A 466 -14.48 33.21 -36.52
CA GLY A 466 -13.55 34.01 -35.74
C GLY A 466 -13.80 33.92 -34.24
N ALA A 467 -13.78 35.07 -33.56
CA ALA A 467 -13.91 35.18 -32.10
C ALA A 467 -15.19 34.51 -31.54
N GLY A 468 -16.30 34.59 -32.28
CA GLY A 468 -17.58 33.99 -31.87
C GLY A 468 -17.56 32.46 -31.80
N PHE A 469 -16.61 31.80 -32.46
CA PHE A 469 -16.36 30.36 -32.29
C PHE A 469 -15.19 30.09 -31.34
N ALA A 470 -14.12 30.88 -31.45
CA ALA A 470 -12.89 30.67 -30.70
C ALA A 470 -13.05 30.82 -29.18
N ALA A 471 -13.89 31.76 -28.73
CA ALA A 471 -14.05 32.14 -27.33
C ALA A 471 -15.54 32.28 -26.95
N LEU A 472 -16.37 31.33 -27.39
CA LEU A 472 -17.81 31.35 -27.13
C LEU A 472 -18.16 31.24 -25.63
N ASP A 473 -17.27 30.64 -24.83
CA ASP A 473 -17.48 30.39 -23.42
C ASP A 473 -17.02 31.59 -22.55
N GLY A 474 -17.97 32.41 -22.10
CA GLY A 474 -17.71 33.52 -21.18
C GLY A 474 -17.66 33.13 -19.70
N ASN A 475 -18.14 31.93 -19.34
CA ASN A 475 -18.20 31.44 -17.96
C ASN A 475 -16.99 30.55 -17.61
N GLY A 476 -16.66 29.61 -18.50
CA GLY A 476 -15.56 28.68 -18.37
C GLY A 476 -15.94 27.25 -17.98
N HIS A 477 -17.15 27.03 -17.47
CA HIS A 477 -17.59 25.71 -17.03
C HIS A 477 -17.63 24.70 -18.21
N GLY A 478 -18.18 25.09 -19.36
CA GLY A 478 -18.26 24.24 -20.54
C GLY A 478 -16.89 23.91 -21.14
N THR A 479 -15.94 24.85 -21.13
CA THR A 479 -14.54 24.61 -21.52
C THR A 479 -13.88 23.57 -20.64
N HIS A 480 -14.10 23.63 -19.32
CA HIS A 480 -13.56 22.65 -18.37
C HIS A 480 -14.13 21.25 -18.62
N VAL A 481 -15.46 21.14 -18.79
CA VAL A 481 -16.18 19.91 -19.11
C VAL A 481 -15.70 19.30 -20.43
N ALA A 482 -15.63 20.09 -21.51
CA ALA A 482 -15.15 19.65 -22.80
C ALA A 482 -13.70 19.12 -22.73
N GLY A 483 -12.86 19.76 -21.90
CA GLY A 483 -11.48 19.34 -21.67
C GLY A 483 -11.35 17.96 -21.01
N ILE A 484 -12.27 17.61 -20.10
CA ILE A 484 -12.31 16.28 -19.47
C ILE A 484 -12.72 15.21 -20.48
N ILE A 485 -13.64 15.53 -21.39
CA ILE A 485 -14.14 14.58 -22.39
C ILE A 485 -13.06 14.30 -23.43
N ALA A 486 -12.55 15.33 -24.12
CA ALA A 486 -11.73 15.14 -25.33
C ALA A 486 -10.51 16.05 -25.45
N GLY A 487 -10.23 16.89 -24.46
CA GLY A 487 -9.10 17.81 -24.58
C GLY A 487 -7.74 17.13 -24.35
N GLN A 488 -6.67 17.67 -24.91
CA GLN A 488 -5.32 17.16 -24.73
C GLN A 488 -4.27 18.27 -24.95
N CYS A 489 -3.35 18.45 -24.01
CA CYS A 489 -2.22 19.40 -24.13
C CYS A 489 -1.07 19.00 -23.20
N ASP A 490 0.07 19.69 -23.35
CA ASP A 490 1.15 19.66 -22.38
C ASP A 490 1.18 21.00 -21.64
N ALA A 491 0.94 20.96 -20.33
CA ALA A 491 0.89 22.15 -19.48
C ALA A 491 1.40 21.81 -18.07
N PRO A 492 1.96 22.77 -17.31
CA PRO A 492 2.30 22.51 -15.91
C PRO A 492 1.04 22.43 -15.04
N LEU A 493 1.20 21.86 -13.84
CA LEU A 493 0.12 21.84 -12.85
C LEU A 493 -0.19 23.27 -12.36
N PRO A 494 -1.47 23.68 -12.33
CA PRO A 494 -1.83 24.99 -11.80
C PRO A 494 -1.50 25.08 -10.31
N GLY A 495 -0.84 26.17 -9.92
CA GLY A 495 -0.51 26.46 -8.51
C GLY A 495 0.63 25.62 -7.90
N VAL A 496 1.36 24.82 -8.68
CA VAL A 496 2.46 23.98 -8.18
C VAL A 496 3.78 24.36 -8.84
N ALA A 497 4.79 24.69 -8.01
CA ALA A 497 6.17 24.91 -8.42
C ALA A 497 7.07 23.73 -7.98
N PRO A 498 8.01 23.26 -8.82
CA PRO A 498 8.36 23.76 -10.15
C PRO A 498 7.34 23.37 -11.23
N ALA A 499 7.20 24.25 -12.24
CA ALA A 499 6.26 24.12 -13.34
C ALA A 499 6.74 23.12 -14.41
N THR A 500 6.93 21.86 -14.04
CA THR A 500 7.24 20.81 -15.01
C THR A 500 5.98 20.51 -15.84
N PRO A 501 6.04 20.63 -17.19
CA PRO A 501 4.90 20.29 -18.04
C PRO A 501 4.50 18.83 -17.90
N LEU A 502 3.21 18.57 -17.79
CA LEU A 502 2.58 17.25 -17.79
C LEU A 502 1.64 17.13 -18.98
N ARG A 503 1.54 15.91 -19.53
CA ARG A 503 0.56 15.59 -20.56
C ARG A 503 -0.82 15.47 -19.93
N PHE A 504 -1.68 16.45 -20.16
CA PHE A 504 -3.10 16.36 -19.88
C PHE A 504 -3.82 15.73 -21.07
N ALA A 505 -4.73 14.81 -20.80
CA ALA A 505 -5.64 14.29 -21.81
C ALA A 505 -7.00 13.94 -21.18
N GLY A 506 -8.06 14.12 -21.93
CA GLY A 506 -9.40 13.70 -21.58
C GLY A 506 -9.54 12.18 -21.66
N MET A 507 -10.75 11.69 -21.39
CA MET A 507 -11.04 10.26 -21.50
C MET A 507 -11.03 9.76 -22.95
N ALA A 508 -11.43 10.61 -23.90
CA ALA A 508 -11.52 10.33 -25.33
C ALA A 508 -10.88 11.46 -26.16
N PRO A 509 -9.54 11.61 -26.16
CA PRO A 509 -8.84 12.76 -26.73
C PRO A 509 -8.97 12.92 -28.26
N GLN A 510 -9.46 11.90 -28.97
CA GLN A 510 -9.72 11.92 -30.41
C GLN A 510 -11.23 11.96 -30.74
N ALA A 511 -12.10 12.11 -29.73
CA ALA A 511 -13.51 12.38 -29.96
C ALA A 511 -13.71 13.80 -30.51
N ARG A 512 -14.78 13.95 -31.29
CA ARG A 512 -15.17 15.22 -31.90
C ARG A 512 -16.30 15.85 -31.07
N LEU A 513 -16.17 17.11 -30.72
CA LEU A 513 -17.10 17.82 -29.85
C LEU A 513 -18.02 18.75 -30.66
N TYR A 514 -19.29 18.75 -30.25
CA TYR A 514 -20.32 19.70 -30.69
C TYR A 514 -20.70 20.56 -29.48
N GLY A 515 -20.35 21.84 -29.49
CA GLY A 515 -20.66 22.75 -28.38
C GLY A 515 -22.06 23.33 -28.50
N LEU A 516 -22.90 23.17 -27.48
CA LEU A 516 -24.24 23.73 -27.43
C LEU A 516 -24.33 24.65 -26.21
N LYS A 517 -24.17 25.96 -26.43
CA LYS A 517 -24.25 26.95 -25.36
C LYS A 517 -25.70 27.14 -24.93
N VAL A 518 -26.05 26.59 -23.78
CA VAL A 518 -27.39 26.63 -23.16
C VAL A 518 -27.37 27.34 -21.80
N LEU A 519 -26.18 27.71 -21.32
CA LEU A 519 -25.97 28.63 -20.21
C LEU A 519 -25.42 29.98 -20.71
N ASP A 520 -25.88 31.07 -20.10
CA ASP A 520 -25.28 32.38 -20.33
C ASP A 520 -23.89 32.51 -19.67
N ASP A 521 -23.26 33.67 -19.81
CA ASP A 521 -21.89 33.90 -19.32
C ASP A 521 -21.81 33.98 -17.78
N ASP A 522 -22.96 34.18 -17.11
CA ASP A 522 -23.08 34.14 -15.66
C ASP A 522 -23.35 32.71 -15.14
N GLY A 523 -23.52 31.73 -16.05
CA GLY A 523 -23.80 30.34 -15.72
C GLY A 523 -25.27 30.03 -15.49
N ASN A 524 -26.18 30.96 -15.81
CA ASN A 524 -27.62 30.75 -15.67
C ASN A 524 -28.19 30.03 -16.90
N GLY A 525 -29.03 29.03 -16.66
CA GLY A 525 -29.69 28.22 -17.68
C GLY A 525 -31.20 28.37 -17.66
N ARG A 526 -31.84 27.97 -18.76
CA ARG A 526 -33.30 27.85 -18.85
C ARG A 526 -33.65 26.57 -19.59
N ASP A 527 -34.69 25.86 -19.14
CA ASP A 527 -35.19 24.65 -19.80
C ASP A 527 -35.44 24.84 -21.29
N SER A 528 -35.95 26.00 -21.70
CA SER A 528 -36.19 26.31 -23.11
C SER A 528 -34.90 26.37 -23.95
N TRP A 529 -33.80 26.85 -23.38
CA TRP A 529 -32.50 26.86 -24.05
C TRP A 529 -31.90 25.45 -24.11
N ILE A 530 -32.07 24.67 -23.03
CA ILE A 530 -31.60 23.28 -22.98
C ILE A 530 -32.37 22.41 -23.98
N ILE A 531 -33.70 22.50 -24.00
CA ILE A 531 -34.56 21.82 -24.98
C ILE A 531 -34.15 22.19 -26.41
N LYS A 532 -33.89 23.47 -26.67
CA LYS A 532 -33.39 23.93 -27.98
C LYS A 532 -32.04 23.28 -28.34
N GLY A 533 -31.14 23.13 -27.37
CA GLY A 533 -29.87 22.40 -27.54
C GLY A 533 -30.10 20.91 -27.85
N VAL A 534 -30.97 20.24 -27.10
CA VAL A 534 -31.34 18.83 -27.31
C VAL A 534 -31.92 18.61 -28.71
N GLN A 535 -32.83 19.48 -29.14
CA GLN A 535 -33.39 19.47 -30.48
C GLN A 535 -32.33 19.74 -31.55
N GLN A 536 -31.39 20.65 -31.31
CA GLN A 536 -30.29 20.89 -32.22
C GLN A 536 -29.38 19.66 -32.40
N ALA A 537 -29.14 18.89 -31.33
CA ALA A 537 -28.39 17.64 -31.40
C ALA A 537 -29.14 16.57 -32.24
N ALA A 538 -30.45 16.43 -32.05
CA ALA A 538 -31.30 15.57 -32.86
C ALA A 538 -31.28 15.99 -34.35
N GLU A 539 -31.47 17.29 -34.64
CA GLU A 539 -31.44 17.84 -36.00
C GLU A 539 -30.11 17.56 -36.71
N ILE A 540 -28.98 17.57 -36.00
CA ILE A 540 -27.66 17.27 -36.59
C ILE A 540 -27.62 15.82 -37.09
N ASN A 541 -28.09 14.87 -36.28
CA ASN A 541 -28.16 13.46 -36.67
C ASN A 541 -29.18 13.24 -37.81
N GLU A 542 -30.36 13.84 -37.72
CA GLU A 542 -31.39 13.72 -38.75
C GLU A 542 -30.90 14.23 -40.11
N ARG A 543 -30.17 15.36 -40.13
CA ARG A 543 -29.60 15.91 -41.38
C ARG A 543 -28.45 15.07 -41.93
N ALA A 544 -27.67 14.43 -41.06
CA ALA A 544 -26.58 13.54 -41.49
C ALA A 544 -27.13 12.23 -42.08
N GLY A 545 -28.34 11.82 -41.71
CA GLY A 545 -28.92 10.52 -42.09
C GLY A 545 -28.30 9.33 -41.34
N GLU A 546 -27.40 9.60 -40.39
CA GLU A 546 -26.73 8.64 -39.53
C GLU A 546 -26.40 9.29 -38.17
N LEU A 547 -26.09 8.48 -37.14
CA LEU A 547 -25.63 9.01 -35.86
C LEU A 547 -24.21 9.56 -36.00
N VAL A 548 -24.08 10.89 -35.98
CA VAL A 548 -22.79 11.59 -35.88
C VAL A 548 -22.54 12.13 -34.48
N VAL A 549 -23.60 12.53 -33.77
CA VAL A 549 -23.63 12.81 -32.33
C VAL A 549 -24.10 11.54 -31.62
N HIS A 550 -23.16 10.82 -31.01
CA HIS A 550 -23.40 9.51 -30.37
C HIS A 550 -23.84 9.63 -28.92
N GLY A 551 -23.50 10.76 -28.28
CA GLY A 551 -23.91 11.05 -26.93
C GLY A 551 -23.90 12.53 -26.61
N VAL A 552 -24.58 12.88 -25.53
CA VAL A 552 -24.70 14.24 -25.01
C VAL A 552 -24.33 14.27 -23.54
N ASN A 553 -23.55 15.28 -23.16
CA ASN A 553 -23.22 15.60 -21.79
C ASN A 553 -24.04 16.82 -21.33
N LEU A 554 -24.81 16.66 -20.27
CA LEU A 554 -25.53 17.74 -19.58
C LEU A 554 -24.95 17.90 -18.18
N SER A 555 -24.03 18.84 -18.04
CA SER A 555 -23.45 19.21 -16.74
C SER A 555 -24.24 20.37 -16.12
N LEU A 556 -25.55 20.18 -16.09
CA LEU A 556 -26.54 21.20 -15.73
C LEU A 556 -27.41 20.64 -14.62
N GLY A 557 -27.61 21.44 -13.59
CA GLY A 557 -28.49 21.14 -12.46
C GLY A 557 -29.00 22.44 -11.88
N GLY A 558 -30.15 22.39 -11.23
CA GLY A 558 -30.77 23.54 -10.58
C GLY A 558 -31.37 23.14 -9.25
N TYR A 559 -31.78 24.13 -8.47
CA TYR A 559 -32.49 23.90 -7.23
C TYR A 559 -33.69 22.99 -7.45
N PHE A 560 -33.81 21.98 -6.60
CA PHE A 560 -34.97 21.10 -6.54
C PHE A 560 -36.21 21.93 -6.20
N ASP A 561 -37.04 22.20 -7.21
CA ASP A 561 -38.39 22.73 -7.00
C ASP A 561 -39.35 21.55 -6.81
N ALA A 562 -39.79 21.36 -5.57
CA ALA A 562 -40.73 20.31 -5.18
C ALA A 562 -42.14 20.53 -5.79
N GLU A 563 -42.48 21.76 -6.19
CA GLU A 563 -43.81 22.11 -6.71
C GLU A 563 -43.93 21.88 -8.22
N SER A 564 -42.84 22.07 -8.97
CA SER A 564 -42.77 21.85 -10.42
C SER A 564 -42.53 20.38 -10.81
N TYR A 565 -42.75 19.44 -9.88
CA TYR A 565 -42.19 18.10 -9.93
C TYR A 565 -42.84 17.17 -10.97
N GLY A 566 -42.03 16.70 -11.92
CA GLY A 566 -42.45 15.73 -12.94
C GLY A 566 -41.88 14.32 -12.77
N CYS A 567 -41.08 14.00 -11.76
CA CYS A 567 -40.44 12.68 -11.60
C CYS A 567 -39.77 12.12 -12.88
N GLY A 568 -39.14 12.96 -13.72
CA GLY A 568 -38.63 12.53 -15.03
C GLY A 568 -39.64 12.60 -16.20
N PHE A 569 -40.74 13.32 -16.02
CA PHE A 569 -41.75 13.62 -17.05
C PHE A 569 -41.88 15.11 -17.37
N THR A 570 -40.93 15.94 -16.93
CA THR A 570 -40.85 17.35 -17.35
C THR A 570 -40.68 17.45 -18.87
N PRO A 571 -41.03 18.59 -19.50
CA PRO A 571 -40.79 18.79 -20.93
C PRO A 571 -39.33 18.51 -21.34
N LEU A 572 -38.36 18.94 -20.53
CA LEU A 572 -36.95 18.66 -20.75
C LEU A 572 -36.66 17.15 -20.70
N CYS A 573 -37.09 16.44 -19.66
CA CYS A 573 -36.93 14.99 -19.57
C CYS A 573 -37.58 14.23 -20.74
N ASN A 574 -38.74 14.68 -21.22
CA ASN A 574 -39.40 14.08 -22.37
C ASN A 574 -38.59 14.25 -23.66
N GLU A 575 -37.99 15.41 -23.89
CA GLU A 575 -37.14 15.64 -25.05
C GLU A 575 -35.83 14.85 -24.97
N LEU A 576 -35.22 14.75 -23.78
CA LEU A 576 -34.05 13.89 -23.55
C LEU A 576 -34.38 12.41 -23.76
N ARG A 577 -35.56 11.95 -23.33
CA ARG A 577 -36.06 10.59 -23.61
C ARG A 577 -36.23 10.34 -25.10
N ARG A 578 -36.72 11.33 -25.87
CA ARG A 578 -36.79 11.20 -27.34
C ARG A 578 -35.40 11.05 -27.94
N LEU A 579 -34.45 11.86 -27.51
CA LEU A 579 -33.07 11.79 -27.97
C LEU A 579 -32.42 10.43 -27.64
N TRP A 580 -32.66 9.90 -26.43
CA TRP A 580 -32.25 8.54 -26.04
C TRP A 580 -32.79 7.48 -26.99
N ARG A 581 -34.09 7.55 -27.31
CA ARG A 581 -34.75 6.60 -28.24
C ARG A 581 -34.25 6.72 -29.69
N GLN A 582 -33.63 7.82 -30.07
CA GLN A 582 -32.94 7.96 -31.36
C GLN A 582 -31.56 7.28 -31.37
N GLY A 583 -31.13 6.67 -30.26
CA GLY A 583 -29.88 5.94 -30.14
C GLY A 583 -28.73 6.73 -29.54
N VAL A 584 -28.99 7.96 -29.07
CA VAL A 584 -27.98 8.86 -28.50
C VAL A 584 -27.87 8.63 -26.99
N VAL A 585 -26.66 8.42 -26.48
CA VAL A 585 -26.43 8.25 -25.05
C VAL A 585 -26.56 9.59 -24.32
N VAL A 586 -27.37 9.65 -23.26
CA VAL A 586 -27.55 10.86 -22.44
C VAL A 586 -26.87 10.68 -21.08
N VAL A 587 -25.90 11.55 -20.78
CA VAL A 587 -25.17 11.59 -19.51
C VAL A 587 -25.44 12.91 -18.80
N ILE A 588 -25.88 12.85 -17.55
CA ILE A 588 -26.36 13.99 -16.77
C ILE A 588 -25.64 14.02 -15.41
N ALA A 589 -25.20 15.20 -14.98
CA ALA A 589 -24.69 15.40 -13.64
C ALA A 589 -25.80 15.20 -12.59
N ALA A 590 -25.50 14.54 -11.47
CA ALA A 590 -26.51 14.27 -10.43
C ALA A 590 -27.03 15.53 -9.72
N GLY A 591 -26.26 16.62 -9.73
CA GLY A 591 -26.51 17.84 -8.95
C GLY A 591 -25.51 18.03 -7.80
N ASN A 592 -25.46 19.23 -7.24
CA ASN A 592 -24.57 19.60 -6.14
C ASN A 592 -25.33 19.98 -4.86
N GLU A 593 -26.59 19.56 -4.77
CA GLU A 593 -27.55 19.88 -3.69
C GLU A 593 -27.49 18.88 -2.53
N GLY A 594 -26.50 17.98 -2.50
CA GLY A 594 -26.31 17.04 -1.39
C GLY A 594 -25.93 17.72 -0.07
N LEU A 595 -25.36 18.91 -0.14
CA LEU A 595 -25.14 19.80 1.00
C LEU A 595 -25.86 21.13 0.73
N ALA A 596 -26.82 21.49 1.57
CA ALA A 596 -27.48 22.78 1.56
C ALA A 596 -27.08 23.61 2.78
N TRP A 597 -27.23 24.93 2.65
CA TRP A 597 -27.04 25.88 3.76
C TRP A 597 -28.39 26.48 4.12
N LEU A 598 -28.85 26.22 5.34
CA LEU A 598 -30.03 26.86 5.90
C LEU A 598 -29.63 28.20 6.51
N VAL A 599 -30.20 29.29 6.01
CA VAL A 599 -30.06 30.61 6.63
C VAL A 599 -31.29 30.87 7.47
N GLN A 600 -31.15 30.93 8.80
CA GLN A 600 -32.25 31.31 9.68
C GLN A 600 -32.41 32.83 9.73
N ASN A 601 -33.47 33.31 10.39
CA ASN A 601 -33.74 34.74 10.59
C ASN A 601 -32.63 35.50 11.35
N ASP A 602 -31.67 34.77 11.95
CA ASP A 602 -30.48 35.31 12.60
C ASP A 602 -29.32 35.61 11.61
N GLY A 603 -29.50 35.28 10.32
CA GLY A 603 -28.51 35.45 9.26
C GLY A 603 -27.36 34.43 9.29
N GLN A 604 -27.41 33.44 10.19
CA GLN A 604 -26.38 32.39 10.29
C GLN A 604 -26.69 31.23 9.34
N ALA A 605 -25.66 30.74 8.64
CA ALA A 605 -25.76 29.63 7.71
C ALA A 605 -25.39 28.30 8.41
N TYR A 606 -26.32 27.36 8.44
CA TYR A 606 -26.13 26.02 9.00
C TYR A 606 -26.05 24.97 7.89
N PRO A 607 -25.00 24.13 7.87
CA PRO A 607 -24.88 23.07 6.87
C PRO A 607 -25.89 21.97 7.16
N LEU A 608 -26.60 21.53 6.12
CA LEU A 608 -27.54 20.41 6.16
C LEU A 608 -27.21 19.45 5.03
N ASN A 609 -26.97 18.18 5.36
CA ASN A 609 -26.89 17.13 4.35
C ASN A 609 -28.31 16.75 3.93
N LEU A 610 -28.58 16.79 2.62
CA LEU A 610 -29.88 16.50 2.03
C LEU A 610 -29.85 15.16 1.28
N ASP A 611 -30.63 14.21 1.75
CA ASP A 611 -31.11 13.10 0.94
C ASP A 611 -32.26 13.57 0.03
N LEU A 612 -32.67 12.76 -0.96
CA LEU A 612 -33.70 13.14 -1.95
C LEU A 612 -33.34 14.40 -2.75
N SER A 613 -32.05 14.62 -3.01
CA SER A 613 -31.53 15.81 -3.67
C SER A 613 -31.31 15.65 -5.19
N ILE A 614 -31.65 14.48 -5.76
CA ILE A 614 -31.59 14.27 -7.22
C ILE A 614 -32.74 15.04 -7.90
N GLY A 615 -32.36 16.11 -8.60
CA GLY A 615 -33.27 16.99 -9.33
C GLY A 615 -33.52 16.59 -10.79
N ASP A 616 -34.31 17.41 -11.47
CA ASP A 616 -34.48 17.36 -12.93
C ASP A 616 -33.24 17.97 -13.62
N PRO A 617 -32.76 17.42 -14.75
CA PRO A 617 -33.23 16.22 -15.45
C PRO A 617 -32.54 14.90 -15.01
N ALA A 618 -31.72 14.92 -13.95
CA ALA A 618 -30.98 13.74 -13.48
C ALA A 618 -31.89 12.60 -12.96
N ASN A 619 -33.11 12.94 -12.56
CA ASN A 619 -34.17 12.00 -12.21
C ASN A 619 -34.76 11.25 -13.42
N LEU A 620 -34.35 11.52 -14.67
CA LEU A 620 -34.78 10.76 -15.85
C LEU A 620 -34.32 9.30 -15.77
N GLU A 621 -35.23 8.35 -15.95
CA GLU A 621 -34.95 6.91 -15.78
C GLU A 621 -33.92 6.39 -16.80
N GLU A 622 -34.11 6.75 -18.07
CA GLU A 622 -33.28 6.26 -19.17
C GLU A 622 -31.84 6.80 -19.09
N ALA A 623 -31.67 8.09 -18.81
CA ALA A 623 -30.36 8.74 -18.79
C ALA A 623 -29.44 8.21 -17.69
N LEU A 624 -28.13 8.41 -17.88
CA LEU A 624 -27.09 8.12 -16.90
C LEU A 624 -26.89 9.33 -15.98
N ALA A 625 -27.38 9.24 -14.75
CA ALA A 625 -27.11 10.23 -13.71
C ALA A 625 -25.81 9.89 -12.98
N VAL A 626 -24.90 10.86 -12.89
CA VAL A 626 -23.53 10.63 -12.39
C VAL A 626 -23.25 11.48 -11.16
N GLY A 627 -23.00 10.81 -10.03
CA GLY A 627 -22.53 11.45 -8.79
C GLY A 627 -21.01 11.63 -8.77
N SER A 628 -20.52 12.39 -7.78
CA SER A 628 -19.09 12.74 -7.67
C SER A 628 -18.37 11.93 -6.58
N VAL A 629 -17.14 11.53 -6.86
CA VAL A 629 -16.16 11.00 -5.89
C VAL A 629 -14.81 11.72 -6.02
N HIS A 630 -13.93 11.50 -5.03
CA HIS A 630 -12.58 12.03 -5.05
C HIS A 630 -11.74 11.45 -6.21
N LYS A 631 -10.96 12.31 -6.90
CA LYS A 631 -10.23 11.96 -8.12
C LYS A 631 -9.27 10.77 -8.02
N SER A 632 -8.58 10.61 -6.89
CA SER A 632 -7.50 9.63 -6.72
C SER A 632 -7.71 8.62 -5.59
N SER A 633 -8.76 8.78 -4.79
CA SER A 633 -8.98 7.94 -3.60
C SER A 633 -10.47 7.77 -3.30
N PRO A 634 -11.29 7.33 -4.28
CA PRO A 634 -12.73 7.21 -4.12
C PRO A 634 -13.13 6.19 -3.04
N HIS A 635 -12.36 5.12 -2.83
CA HIS A 635 -12.63 4.14 -1.77
C HIS A 635 -12.45 4.74 -0.36
N SER A 636 -11.47 5.62 -0.19
CA SER A 636 -11.12 6.22 1.10
C SER A 636 -12.04 7.39 1.46
N TYR A 637 -12.28 8.31 0.51
CA TYR A 637 -13.09 9.51 0.75
C TYR A 637 -14.58 9.27 0.50
N GLY A 638 -14.94 8.24 -0.25
CA GLY A 638 -16.32 7.95 -0.62
C GLY A 638 -16.89 8.96 -1.62
N VAL A 639 -18.21 9.09 -1.59
CA VAL A 639 -18.98 10.03 -2.42
C VAL A 639 -18.78 11.46 -1.89
N SER A 640 -18.51 12.40 -2.78
CA SER A 640 -18.28 13.82 -2.44
C SER A 640 -19.46 14.37 -1.64
N TYR A 641 -19.18 15.21 -0.65
CA TYR A 641 -20.22 15.72 0.27
C TYR A 641 -21.31 16.50 -0.47
N PHE A 642 -20.94 17.29 -1.50
CA PHE A 642 -21.87 18.09 -2.29
C PHE A 642 -22.71 17.26 -3.28
N SER A 643 -22.28 16.04 -3.64
CA SER A 643 -22.98 15.25 -4.65
C SER A 643 -24.41 14.99 -4.22
N SER A 644 -25.38 15.30 -5.08
CA SER A 644 -26.79 14.96 -4.83
C SER A 644 -26.97 13.46 -4.68
N ARG A 645 -27.92 13.08 -3.81
CA ARG A 645 -28.14 11.72 -3.31
C ARG A 645 -29.59 11.33 -3.54
N GLY A 646 -29.78 10.07 -3.92
CA GLY A 646 -31.10 9.49 -4.05
C GLY A 646 -31.77 9.20 -2.71
N PRO A 647 -32.93 8.51 -2.75
CA PRO A 647 -33.68 8.19 -3.97
C PRO A 647 -34.14 9.44 -4.73
N THR A 648 -34.65 9.29 -5.95
CA THR A 648 -35.50 10.34 -6.53
C THR A 648 -36.74 10.53 -5.65
N ALA A 649 -37.48 11.63 -5.78
CA ALA A 649 -38.64 11.86 -4.90
C ALA A 649 -39.78 10.84 -5.10
N ASP A 650 -39.78 10.11 -6.22
CA ASP A 650 -40.67 8.95 -6.47
C ASP A 650 -40.04 7.59 -6.13
N GLY A 651 -38.87 7.56 -5.48
CA GLY A 651 -38.28 6.35 -4.90
C GLY A 651 -37.35 5.56 -5.81
N ARG A 652 -37.02 6.02 -7.02
CA ARG A 652 -36.10 5.31 -7.93
C ARG A 652 -34.65 5.45 -7.45
N HIS A 653 -33.86 4.43 -7.77
CA HIS A 653 -32.42 4.41 -7.48
C HIS A 653 -31.67 5.34 -8.44
N LYS A 654 -31.22 6.48 -7.91
CA LYS A 654 -30.31 7.44 -8.53
C LYS A 654 -29.30 7.92 -7.48
N PRO A 655 -28.09 8.40 -7.86
CA PRO A 655 -27.52 8.36 -9.21
C PRO A 655 -27.29 6.92 -9.70
N ASP A 656 -27.10 6.72 -11.01
CA ASP A 656 -26.84 5.38 -11.54
C ASP A 656 -25.42 4.91 -11.19
N LEU A 657 -24.45 5.83 -11.18
CA LEU A 657 -23.05 5.57 -10.85
C LEU A 657 -22.36 6.83 -10.32
N VAL A 658 -21.10 6.70 -9.91
CA VAL A 658 -20.25 7.82 -9.50
C VAL A 658 -18.95 7.86 -10.29
N ALA A 659 -18.40 9.05 -10.50
CA ALA A 659 -17.13 9.23 -11.19
C ALA A 659 -16.30 10.39 -10.57
N PRO A 660 -15.00 10.50 -10.89
CA PRO A 660 -14.15 11.59 -10.40
C PRO A 660 -14.76 12.97 -10.68
N GLY A 661 -15.15 13.69 -9.63
CA GLY A 661 -15.74 15.02 -9.73
C GLY A 661 -15.15 16.05 -8.76
N GLU A 662 -14.30 15.62 -7.83
CA GLU A 662 -13.66 16.51 -6.86
C GLU A 662 -12.21 16.81 -7.25
N LYS A 663 -11.88 18.11 -7.25
CA LYS A 663 -10.54 18.66 -7.51
C LYS A 663 -10.03 18.29 -8.91
N ILE A 664 -10.88 18.35 -9.93
CA ILE A 664 -10.50 17.95 -11.29
C ILE A 664 -9.80 19.09 -12.00
N VAL A 665 -8.60 18.83 -12.52
CA VAL A 665 -7.84 19.77 -13.34
C VAL A 665 -8.23 19.59 -14.81
N SER A 666 -8.69 20.67 -15.47
CA SER A 666 -9.03 20.69 -16.90
C SER A 666 -8.82 22.09 -17.48
N ALA A 667 -9.17 22.29 -18.76
CA ALA A 667 -8.95 23.52 -19.50
C ALA A 667 -9.61 24.75 -18.84
N HIS A 668 -8.89 25.86 -18.85
CA HIS A 668 -9.33 27.14 -18.30
C HIS A 668 -9.68 28.10 -19.43
N HIS A 669 -10.87 28.71 -19.40
CA HIS A 669 -11.30 29.62 -20.47
C HIS A 669 -10.53 30.97 -20.51
N ARG A 670 -10.00 31.43 -19.37
CA ARG A 670 -9.19 32.66 -19.28
C ARG A 670 -7.71 32.29 -19.23
N TYR A 671 -7.17 32.04 -20.39
CA TYR A 671 -5.78 31.62 -20.56
C TYR A 671 -5.03 32.59 -21.45
N ASP A 672 -3.72 32.67 -21.23
CA ASP A 672 -2.78 33.28 -22.16
C ASP A 672 -2.21 32.18 -23.05
N VAL A 673 -2.32 32.35 -24.37
CA VAL A 673 -1.83 31.38 -25.35
C VAL A 673 -0.31 31.19 -25.28
N ASP A 674 0.42 32.20 -24.82
CA ASP A 674 1.88 32.17 -24.73
C ASP A 674 2.39 31.67 -23.37
N ASP A 675 1.51 31.52 -22.36
CA ASP A 675 1.84 31.00 -21.04
C ASP A 675 1.04 29.72 -20.69
N PRO A 676 1.65 28.53 -20.90
CA PRO A 676 1.04 27.24 -20.57
C PRO A 676 0.58 27.08 -19.11
N SER A 677 1.14 27.86 -18.18
CA SER A 677 0.74 27.77 -16.77
C SER A 677 -0.67 28.28 -16.48
N THR A 678 -1.25 29.04 -17.41
CA THR A 678 -2.60 29.60 -17.31
C THR A 678 -3.67 28.73 -17.97
N TRP A 679 -3.28 27.68 -18.71
CA TRP A 679 -4.17 26.87 -19.53
C TRP A 679 -5.08 25.94 -18.73
N MET A 680 -4.76 25.67 -17.45
CA MET A 680 -5.44 24.65 -16.66
C MET A 680 -5.97 25.23 -15.35
N VAL A 681 -7.13 24.75 -14.91
CA VAL A 681 -7.76 25.15 -13.64
C VAL A 681 -8.38 23.94 -12.93
N GLU A 682 -8.36 23.97 -11.59
CA GLU A 682 -9.02 22.97 -10.76
C GLU A 682 -10.47 23.39 -10.46
N MET A 683 -11.43 22.49 -10.73
CA MET A 683 -12.85 22.68 -10.39
C MET A 683 -13.40 21.40 -9.73
N SER A 684 -14.47 21.55 -8.94
CA SER A 684 -15.18 20.43 -8.31
C SER A 684 -16.67 20.51 -8.60
N GLY A 685 -17.29 19.37 -8.86
CA GLY A 685 -18.73 19.26 -9.10
C GLY A 685 -19.11 17.94 -9.77
N THR A 686 -20.38 17.57 -9.68
CA THR A 686 -20.93 16.43 -10.43
C THR A 686 -20.86 16.63 -11.95
N SER A 687 -20.79 17.90 -12.41
CA SER A 687 -20.45 18.29 -13.78
C SER A 687 -19.18 17.63 -14.31
N MET A 688 -18.12 17.60 -13.50
CA MET A 688 -16.85 16.99 -13.88
C MET A 688 -16.96 15.47 -13.88
N ALA A 689 -17.75 14.89 -12.98
CA ALA A 689 -18.00 13.45 -12.95
C ALA A 689 -18.78 12.98 -14.20
N ALA A 690 -19.83 13.70 -14.59
CA ALA A 690 -20.57 13.44 -15.83
C ALA A 690 -19.67 13.51 -17.07
N ALA A 691 -18.77 14.50 -17.12
CA ALA A 691 -17.78 14.63 -18.20
C ALA A 691 -16.83 13.42 -18.29
N HIS A 692 -16.39 12.86 -17.15
CA HIS A 692 -15.59 11.63 -17.14
C HIS A 692 -16.36 10.45 -17.74
N VAL A 693 -17.63 10.27 -17.35
CA VAL A 693 -18.46 9.18 -17.88
C VAL A 693 -18.74 9.36 -19.37
N SER A 694 -19.06 10.59 -19.80
CA SER A 694 -19.25 10.95 -21.20
C SER A 694 -18.05 10.59 -22.07
N GLY A 695 -16.86 11.04 -21.67
CA GLY A 695 -15.65 10.71 -22.40
C GLY A 695 -15.27 9.22 -22.30
N LEU A 696 -15.54 8.54 -21.19
CA LEU A 696 -15.32 7.10 -21.06
C LEU A 696 -16.19 6.31 -22.05
N ILE A 697 -17.47 6.68 -22.18
CA ILE A 697 -18.37 6.05 -23.15
C ILE A 697 -17.93 6.37 -24.58
N ALA A 698 -17.52 7.61 -24.87
CA ALA A 698 -16.99 7.96 -26.19
C ALA A 698 -15.74 7.12 -26.54
N ALA A 699 -14.84 6.92 -25.58
CA ALA A 699 -13.67 6.06 -25.74
C ALA A 699 -14.08 4.59 -25.98
N PHE A 700 -15.04 4.07 -25.22
CA PHE A 700 -15.59 2.71 -25.39
C PHE A 700 -16.19 2.51 -26.80
N LEU A 701 -17.09 3.40 -27.23
CA LEU A 701 -17.76 3.31 -28.53
C LEU A 701 -16.77 3.40 -29.71
N SER A 702 -15.62 4.06 -29.53
CA SER A 702 -14.59 4.12 -30.58
C SER A 702 -13.95 2.75 -30.86
N VAL A 703 -13.96 1.85 -29.87
CA VAL A 703 -13.44 0.48 -29.98
C VAL A 703 -14.56 -0.52 -30.27
N ARG A 704 -15.71 -0.37 -29.61
CA ARG A 704 -16.88 -1.26 -29.70
C ARG A 704 -18.02 -0.57 -30.43
N ARG A 705 -17.86 -0.41 -31.74
CA ARG A 705 -18.79 0.33 -32.62
C ARG A 705 -20.16 -0.33 -32.74
N GLU A 706 -20.26 -1.62 -32.48
CA GLU A 706 -21.50 -2.40 -32.48
C GLU A 706 -22.50 -1.97 -31.38
N PHE A 707 -22.07 -1.14 -30.42
CA PHE A 707 -22.94 -0.53 -29.40
C PHE A 707 -23.48 0.85 -29.80
N ILE A 708 -23.00 1.43 -30.91
CA ILE A 708 -23.51 2.72 -31.42
C ILE A 708 -25.00 2.56 -31.76
N GLY A 709 -25.82 3.51 -31.29
CA GLY A 709 -27.26 3.50 -31.47
C GLY A 709 -28.04 2.64 -30.46
N PHE A 710 -27.36 1.95 -29.54
CA PHE A 710 -27.98 1.10 -28.52
C PHE A 710 -27.68 1.59 -27.09
N PRO A 711 -28.20 2.75 -26.68
CA PRO A 711 -27.85 3.37 -25.41
C PRO A 711 -28.27 2.52 -24.19
N ASP A 712 -29.34 1.74 -24.29
CA ASP A 712 -29.74 0.79 -23.23
C ASP A 712 -28.68 -0.29 -22.99
N ARG A 713 -28.08 -0.84 -24.06
CA ARG A 713 -26.99 -1.83 -23.96
C ARG A 713 -25.73 -1.21 -23.38
N VAL A 714 -25.42 0.04 -23.76
CA VAL A 714 -24.28 0.78 -23.20
C VAL A 714 -24.49 1.01 -21.70
N LYS A 715 -25.68 1.50 -21.30
CA LYS A 715 -26.03 1.73 -19.89
C LYS A 715 -25.95 0.44 -19.08
N GLN A 716 -26.57 -0.63 -19.55
CA GLN A 716 -26.54 -1.92 -18.86
C GLN A 716 -25.09 -2.40 -18.65
N LEU A 717 -24.29 -2.44 -19.71
CA LEU A 717 -22.90 -2.89 -19.64
C LEU A 717 -22.07 -2.01 -18.69
N LEU A 718 -22.22 -0.69 -18.77
CA LEU A 718 -21.52 0.26 -17.89
C LEU A 718 -21.82 -0.05 -16.42
N LEU A 719 -23.10 -0.19 -16.09
CA LEU A 719 -23.59 -0.40 -14.72
C LEU A 719 -23.26 -1.79 -14.14
N GLU A 720 -23.15 -2.81 -15.00
CA GLU A 720 -22.70 -4.14 -14.61
C GLU A 720 -21.19 -4.19 -14.33
N GLN A 721 -20.40 -3.35 -15.01
CA GLN A 721 -18.95 -3.33 -14.92
C GLN A 721 -18.39 -2.29 -13.93
N CYS A 722 -19.26 -1.56 -13.22
CA CYS A 722 -18.86 -0.69 -12.13
C CYS A 722 -18.18 -1.46 -10.98
N LEU A 723 -17.24 -0.79 -10.32
CA LEU A 723 -16.56 -1.21 -9.10
C LEU A 723 -17.33 -0.66 -7.90
N ASP A 724 -17.87 -1.56 -7.09
CA ASP A 724 -18.57 -1.19 -5.85
C ASP A 724 -17.60 -0.51 -4.87
N LEU A 725 -17.97 0.68 -4.38
CA LEU A 725 -17.20 1.41 -3.36
C LEU A 725 -17.65 1.05 -1.93
N GLN A 726 -18.57 0.09 -1.78
CA GLN A 726 -19.18 -0.35 -0.52
C GLN A 726 -19.84 0.81 0.24
N ARG A 727 -20.57 1.66 -0.49
CA ARG A 727 -21.34 2.79 0.05
C ARG A 727 -22.83 2.57 -0.16
N ASP A 728 -23.64 3.45 0.41
CA ASP A 728 -25.08 3.38 0.23
C ASP A 728 -25.43 3.47 -1.27
N PRO A 729 -26.23 2.53 -1.83
CA PRO A 729 -26.63 2.54 -3.23
C PRO A 729 -27.29 3.84 -3.70
N TYR A 730 -27.97 4.58 -2.82
CA TYR A 730 -28.53 5.90 -3.15
C TYR A 730 -27.49 7.02 -3.22
N MET A 731 -26.25 6.76 -2.79
CA MET A 731 -25.15 7.72 -2.91
C MET A 731 -24.20 7.33 -4.05
N GLN A 732 -23.81 6.06 -4.13
CA GLN A 732 -22.82 5.60 -5.12
C GLN A 732 -23.43 5.04 -6.41
N GLY A 733 -24.72 4.76 -6.43
CA GLY A 733 -25.34 3.97 -7.48
C GLY A 733 -24.71 2.59 -7.56
N ARG A 734 -24.26 2.20 -8.75
CA ARG A 734 -23.53 0.95 -9.02
C ARG A 734 -22.03 1.04 -8.71
N GLY A 735 -21.55 2.20 -8.29
CA GLY A 735 -20.15 2.45 -7.97
C GLY A 735 -19.39 3.13 -9.12
N LEU A 736 -18.09 2.88 -9.19
CA LEU A 736 -17.16 3.59 -10.07
C LEU A 736 -16.99 2.85 -11.42
N PRO A 737 -17.15 3.50 -12.58
CA PRO A 737 -17.01 2.84 -13.87
C PRO A 737 -15.55 2.48 -14.16
N SER A 738 -15.36 1.39 -14.92
CA SER A 738 -14.06 0.97 -15.41
C SER A 738 -14.12 0.71 -16.91
N LEU A 739 -13.36 1.50 -17.67
CA LEU A 739 -13.29 1.34 -19.12
C LEU A 739 -12.67 -0.01 -19.51
N MET A 740 -11.67 -0.47 -18.75
CA MET A 740 -11.02 -1.76 -18.99
C MET A 740 -11.98 -2.93 -18.78
N ARG A 741 -12.82 -2.89 -17.72
CA ARG A 741 -13.81 -3.94 -17.47
C ARG A 741 -14.90 -3.94 -18.53
N MET A 742 -15.37 -2.77 -18.96
CA MET A 742 -16.32 -2.67 -20.08
C MET A 742 -15.77 -3.29 -21.37
N LEU A 743 -14.54 -2.94 -21.75
CA LEU A 743 -13.90 -3.48 -22.96
C LEU A 743 -13.59 -4.98 -22.86
N GLY A 744 -13.28 -5.48 -21.66
CA GLY A 744 -13.00 -6.90 -21.43
C GLY A 744 -14.23 -7.79 -21.32
N ALA A 745 -15.41 -7.22 -21.06
CA ALA A 745 -16.67 -7.95 -20.93
C ALA A 745 -17.40 -8.14 -22.29
N THR A 746 -16.85 -7.59 -23.36
CA THR A 746 -17.35 -7.63 -24.74
C THR A 746 -16.31 -8.27 -25.64
#